data_AF-A0A8H8A8S9-F1
#
_entry.id   AF-A0A8H8A8S9-F1
#
_cell.length_a   1.000
_cell.length_b   1.000
_cell.length_c   1.000
_cell.angle_alpha   90.00
_cell.angle_beta   90.00
_cell.angle_gamma   90.00
#
_symmetry.space_group_name_H-M   'P 1'
#
loop_
_entity.id
_entity.type
_entity.pdbx_description
1 polymer ?
#
loop_
_entity_poly.entity_id
_entity_poly.type
_entity_poly.pdbx_seq_one_letter_code
_entity_poly.pdbx_strand_id
1 'polypeptide(L)'
;MDQEENLRKKSKDVLENANFPKKWAKISDLRSIAVESDSAAIREGEIDINNKNILKKSKYRGKKRIRLLTVHKLRKFAIRDSMITEMPKNENEIKEEFSKFRKASGKFSKRQQDKTWLPTHLWHAKRAKMLTRWSYSIAKTPTLKSYRLTHRSANTDGAIAFDTSYYCTICLWGEMENLKRVLQQFTINDSGVTKGRYIRGTRFCEAMIYQKDSNFLRLICPAYFLWQKIGNSQCVMVRFHPVAFRQVYIEMKEISSVENVVVEDCRFDIGSIDIHGPMSTLALQSLFDVKTSDTISQVCVISLPLGIIIPLNIRDPRLSFPPRLIDAKDKVFHDAMIKSWKDDLISPSELFNTDARLRCQKNQLSPQRINVLRSESSESSVPYDIPVLLLRCEMCWTILAPWNWITHLWYSLMHIPKVRFGGMQEKQQLEFEEGRPHFPSDYHGTLAGNENEKIEGQYRESVWKKKPSSKRISWSSVITKDGKGEHGNPFICDWSYLFLKFCKSNFGNIDDESKLLQADFHLISGINVKAKIDSDLYKSLNFVFIVKITMLRRGNPSCCARVYSIPPEEKEIWECFYKGMRCDDNKYPLCPSSDNLLGFVTTGNFNLKRGRATAIGCFSLYKISKVLADNKEKYCIVRNVGSSTVNIAKWDFID
;
A
#
# COMPACT_ATOMS: atom_id res chain seq x y z
N MET A 1 11.31 59.87 -57.19
CA MET A 1 10.13 60.15 -56.35
C MET A 1 8.87 59.40 -56.81
N ASP A 2 8.92 58.51 -57.80
CA ASP A 2 7.71 57.83 -58.31
C ASP A 2 7.56 56.34 -57.90
N GLN A 3 8.40 55.84 -56.98
CA GLN A 3 8.28 54.47 -56.43
C GLN A 3 7.69 54.41 -55.02
N GLU A 4 7.85 55.44 -54.18
CA GLU A 4 7.24 55.47 -52.84
C GLU A 4 5.74 55.82 -52.87
N GLU A 5 5.28 56.55 -53.88
CA GLU A 5 3.87 56.94 -53.98
C GLU A 5 2.98 55.79 -54.50
N ASN A 6 3.54 54.85 -55.27
CA ASN A 6 2.85 53.64 -55.72
C ASN A 6 2.74 52.56 -54.64
N LEU A 7 3.64 52.54 -53.66
CA LEU A 7 3.56 51.62 -52.51
C LEU A 7 2.51 52.05 -51.47
N ARG A 8 2.22 53.36 -51.35
CA ARG A 8 1.16 53.87 -50.46
C ARG A 8 -0.25 53.71 -51.02
N LYS A 9 -0.42 53.63 -52.34
CA LYS A 9 -1.73 53.33 -52.96
C LYS A 9 -2.08 51.84 -52.86
N LYS A 10 -1.10 50.93 -53.05
CA LYS A 10 -1.32 49.48 -52.89
C LYS A 10 -1.61 49.02 -51.45
N SER A 11 -1.17 49.75 -50.42
CA SER A 11 -1.48 49.40 -49.03
C SER A 11 -2.84 49.90 -48.53
N LYS A 12 -3.46 50.88 -49.22
CA LYS A 12 -4.83 51.32 -48.92
C LYS A 12 -5.90 50.38 -49.50
N ASP A 13 -5.68 49.83 -50.69
CA ASP A 13 -6.67 48.96 -51.35
C ASP A 13 -6.77 47.54 -50.73
N VAL A 14 -5.77 47.10 -49.95
CA VAL A 14 -5.78 45.79 -49.28
C VAL A 14 -6.52 45.81 -47.94
N LEU A 15 -6.74 46.99 -47.35
CA LEU A 15 -7.49 47.15 -46.09
C LEU A 15 -9.00 47.29 -46.30
N GLU A 16 -9.47 47.56 -47.52
CA GLU A 16 -10.90 47.75 -47.81
C GLU A 16 -11.67 46.47 -48.20
N ASN A 17 -10.99 45.33 -48.43
CA ASN A 17 -11.67 44.09 -48.88
C ASN A 17 -11.50 42.85 -47.97
N ALA A 18 -11.07 43.02 -46.73
CA ALA A 18 -11.07 41.94 -45.75
C ALA A 18 -12.42 41.86 -45.01
N ASN A 19 -13.36 41.12 -45.59
CA ASN A 19 -14.65 40.78 -45.00
C ASN A 19 -14.46 39.79 -43.81
N PHE A 20 -13.99 40.31 -42.67
CA PHE A 20 -14.01 39.56 -41.41
C PHE A 20 -15.41 39.68 -40.76
N PRO A 21 -16.01 38.57 -40.28
CA PRO A 21 -17.30 38.63 -39.61
C PRO A 21 -17.15 39.45 -38.32
N LYS A 22 -17.68 40.68 -38.34
CA LYS A 22 -17.85 41.54 -37.15
C LYS A 22 -18.86 40.91 -36.20
N LYS A 23 -18.44 39.89 -35.45
CA LYS A 23 -18.93 39.73 -34.07
C LYS A 23 -17.96 40.51 -33.19
N TRP A 24 -18.15 41.83 -33.16
CA TRP A 24 -17.67 42.61 -32.04
C TRP A 24 -18.39 42.06 -30.81
N ALA A 25 -17.71 41.23 -30.01
CA ALA A 25 -18.08 41.10 -28.61
C ALA A 25 -18.14 42.54 -28.10
N LYS A 26 -19.33 43.00 -27.70
CA LYS A 26 -19.49 44.38 -27.27
C LYS A 26 -18.49 44.58 -26.13
N ILE A 27 -17.89 45.76 -26.01
CA ILE A 27 -17.01 46.07 -24.88
C ILE A 27 -17.72 45.78 -23.53
N SER A 28 -19.05 45.82 -23.51
CA SER A 28 -19.89 45.35 -22.39
C SER A 28 -19.69 43.87 -22.05
N ASP A 29 -19.49 43.01 -23.04
CA ASP A 29 -19.42 41.56 -22.88
C ASP A 29 -18.02 41.17 -22.38
N LEU A 30 -16.98 41.78 -22.93
CA LEU A 30 -15.62 41.66 -22.40
C LEU A 30 -15.48 42.27 -21.00
N ARG A 31 -16.16 43.40 -20.74
CA ARG A 31 -16.29 43.96 -19.39
C ARG A 31 -17.11 43.05 -18.48
N SER A 32 -18.14 42.39 -18.96
CA SER A 32 -18.94 41.47 -18.14
C SER A 32 -18.14 40.24 -17.74
N ILE A 33 -17.32 39.69 -18.64
CA ILE A 33 -16.42 38.57 -18.36
C ILE A 33 -15.30 39.01 -17.40
N ALA A 34 -14.70 40.17 -17.62
CA ALA A 34 -13.68 40.73 -16.72
C ALA A 34 -14.26 41.07 -15.34
N VAL A 35 -15.47 41.63 -15.29
CA VAL A 35 -16.19 41.93 -14.05
C VAL A 35 -16.64 40.63 -13.38
N GLU A 36 -17.01 39.57 -14.08
CA GLU A 36 -17.32 38.26 -13.50
C GLU A 36 -16.08 37.56 -12.96
N SER A 37 -14.94 37.62 -13.66
CA SER A 37 -13.67 37.07 -13.16
C SER A 37 -13.13 37.87 -11.99
N ASP A 38 -13.20 39.21 -12.06
CA ASP A 38 -12.78 40.08 -10.97
C ASP A 38 -13.75 40.02 -9.81
N SER A 39 -15.06 39.90 -10.03
CA SER A 39 -16.03 39.70 -8.95
C SER A 39 -16.00 38.29 -8.37
N ALA A 40 -15.55 37.26 -9.09
CA ALA A 40 -15.24 35.95 -8.54
C ALA A 40 -13.96 35.99 -7.69
N ALA A 41 -12.90 36.67 -8.16
CA ALA A 41 -11.67 36.87 -7.40
C ALA A 41 -11.86 37.80 -6.19
N ILE A 42 -12.70 38.83 -6.32
CA ILE A 42 -13.12 39.72 -5.24
C ILE A 42 -14.09 38.99 -4.33
N ARG A 43 -14.95 38.06 -4.77
CA ARG A 43 -15.74 37.21 -3.85
C ARG A 43 -14.86 36.23 -3.09
N GLU A 44 -13.83 35.65 -3.70
CA GLU A 44 -12.84 34.85 -2.96
C GLU A 44 -12.05 35.73 -1.97
N GLY A 45 -11.68 36.95 -2.35
CA GLY A 45 -11.04 37.94 -1.47
C GLY A 45 -11.98 38.53 -0.40
N GLU A 46 -13.27 38.70 -0.67
CA GLU A 46 -14.29 39.21 0.23
C GLU A 46 -14.80 38.12 1.17
N ILE A 47 -14.78 36.85 0.79
CA ILE A 47 -14.94 35.73 1.75
C ILE A 47 -13.80 35.76 2.77
N ASP A 48 -12.59 36.19 2.37
CA ASP A 48 -11.47 36.42 3.27
C ASP A 48 -11.58 37.73 4.08
N ILE A 49 -12.28 38.77 3.58
CA ILE A 49 -12.42 40.08 4.26
C ILE A 49 -13.68 40.18 5.15
N ASN A 50 -14.81 39.57 4.77
CA ASN A 50 -16.05 39.54 5.57
C ASN A 50 -16.01 38.54 6.74
N ASN A 51 -14.93 37.76 6.88
CA ASN A 51 -14.61 37.03 8.11
C ASN A 51 -13.95 37.91 9.20
N LYS A 52 -14.06 39.24 9.10
CA LYS A 52 -13.66 40.20 10.15
C LYS A 52 -14.75 40.49 11.19
N ASN A 53 -15.71 39.59 11.41
CA ASN A 53 -16.68 39.67 12.50
C ASN A 53 -16.62 38.47 13.48
N ILE A 54 -15.41 38.12 13.95
CA ILE A 54 -15.24 37.38 15.22
C ILE A 54 -14.14 38.01 16.06
N LEU A 55 -14.37 39.25 16.47
CA LEU A 55 -13.80 39.84 17.69
C LEU A 55 -14.90 39.92 18.76
N LYS A 56 -15.42 38.76 19.16
CA LYS A 56 -16.09 38.59 20.46
C LYS A 56 -15.30 37.56 21.28
N LYS A 57 -14.48 38.09 22.20
CA LYS A 57 -13.85 37.47 23.38
C LYS A 57 -13.80 35.93 23.37
N SER A 58 -12.74 35.36 22.77
CA SER A 58 -12.35 33.97 23.05
C SER A 58 -11.00 33.95 23.77
N LYS A 59 -11.01 33.52 25.03
CA LYS A 59 -9.83 33.22 25.87
C LYS A 59 -8.76 32.50 25.06
N TYR A 60 -7.50 32.92 25.20
CA TYR A 60 -6.31 32.39 24.54
C TYR A 60 -6.35 30.85 24.34
N ARG A 61 -6.53 30.40 23.10
CA ARG A 61 -6.37 29.00 22.67
C ARG A 61 -5.39 28.92 21.50
N GLY A 62 -4.51 27.91 21.52
CA GLY A 62 -3.61 27.57 20.40
C GLY A 62 -2.10 27.66 20.69
N LYS A 63 -1.31 27.63 19.60
CA LYS A 63 0.17 27.44 19.55
C LYS A 63 0.97 28.33 20.53
N LYS A 64 0.47 29.53 20.87
CA LYS A 64 1.10 30.47 21.84
C LYS A 64 1.00 29.99 23.29
N ARG A 65 -0.11 29.36 23.70
CA ARG A 65 -0.26 28.71 25.02
C ARG A 65 0.66 27.52 25.17
N ILE A 66 0.83 26.74 24.09
CA ILE A 66 1.76 25.60 24.06
C ILE A 66 3.20 26.10 24.16
N ARG A 67 3.58 27.17 23.45
CA ARG A 67 4.92 27.80 23.58
C ARG A 67 5.18 28.29 25.01
N LEU A 68 4.24 29.01 25.62
CA LEU A 68 4.38 29.50 27.00
C LEU A 68 4.42 28.35 28.03
N LEU A 69 3.58 27.32 27.88
CA LEU A 69 3.63 26.11 28.72
C LEU A 69 4.90 25.29 28.52
N THR A 70 5.48 25.30 27.32
CA THR A 70 6.74 24.61 27.01
C THR A 70 7.91 25.33 27.66
N VAL A 71 7.95 26.66 27.57
CA VAL A 71 8.94 27.49 28.28
C VAL A 71 8.82 27.29 29.80
N HIS A 72 7.59 27.21 30.33
CA HIS A 72 7.34 26.99 31.75
C HIS A 72 7.71 25.56 32.21
N LYS A 73 7.50 24.54 31.37
CA LYS A 73 7.93 23.16 31.63
C LYS A 73 9.46 23.00 31.56
N LEU A 74 10.11 23.62 30.58
CA LEU A 74 11.58 23.58 30.45
C LEU A 74 12.27 24.22 31.65
N ARG A 75 11.71 25.32 32.19
CA ARG A 75 12.18 25.92 33.45
C ARG A 75 12.00 25.01 34.67
N LYS A 76 10.96 24.16 34.70
CA LYS A 76 10.76 23.17 35.77
C LYS A 76 11.66 21.93 35.64
N PHE A 77 12.04 21.54 34.42
CA PHE A 77 12.97 20.43 34.21
C PHE A 77 14.42 20.81 34.53
N ALA A 78 14.80 22.07 34.31
CA ALA A 78 16.13 22.59 34.70
C ALA A 78 16.38 22.59 36.23
N ILE A 79 15.36 22.36 37.06
CA ILE A 79 15.44 22.35 38.52
C ILE A 79 15.51 20.91 39.08
N ARG A 80 15.45 19.88 38.23
CA ARG A 80 15.34 18.47 38.68
C ARG A 80 16.46 17.56 38.17
N ASP A 81 17.67 18.12 38.04
CA ASP A 81 18.91 17.35 37.90
C ASP A 81 19.64 17.33 39.25
N SER A 82 19.11 16.56 40.19
CA SER A 82 19.88 15.89 41.26
C SER A 82 19.04 14.71 41.72
N MET A 83 19.70 13.58 42.01
CA MET A 83 19.16 12.24 42.29
C MET A 83 19.14 11.28 41.10
N ILE A 84 20.33 10.74 40.81
CA ILE A 84 20.52 9.45 40.15
C ILE A 84 20.34 8.37 41.23
N THR A 85 19.44 7.42 41.00
CA THR A 85 19.37 6.18 41.79
C THR A 85 19.58 5.03 40.81
N GLU A 86 20.66 4.28 41.02
CA GLU A 86 20.94 3.05 40.29
C GLU A 86 19.85 2.01 40.58
N MET A 87 19.44 1.26 39.56
CA MET A 87 18.55 0.11 39.73
C MET A 87 19.32 -1.18 39.45
N PRO A 88 19.08 -2.24 40.24
CA PRO A 88 19.86 -3.47 40.20
C PRO A 88 19.53 -4.28 38.94
N LYS A 89 20.55 -5.01 38.47
CA LYS A 89 20.42 -6.10 37.50
C LYS A 89 20.12 -7.39 38.25
N ASN A 90 19.10 -8.10 37.79
CA ASN A 90 19.02 -9.57 37.71
C ASN A 90 17.60 -9.96 37.25
N GLU A 91 17.32 -11.11 36.67
CA GLU A 91 18.01 -12.08 35.81
C GLU A 91 16.88 -12.99 35.27
N ASN A 92 17.21 -13.92 34.36
CA ASN A 92 16.37 -15.00 33.81
C ASN A 92 15.50 -14.62 32.59
N GLU A 93 16.16 -14.39 31.45
CA GLU A 93 15.51 -14.55 30.15
C GLU A 93 15.48 -16.03 29.75
N ILE A 94 14.27 -16.56 29.63
CA ILE A 94 13.98 -17.78 28.88
C ILE A 94 14.58 -17.60 27.47
N LYS A 95 15.36 -18.58 27.00
CA LYS A 95 15.96 -18.59 25.66
C LYS A 95 14.84 -18.58 24.61
N GLU A 96 14.49 -17.41 24.11
CA GLU A 96 13.57 -17.26 22.98
C GLU A 96 14.32 -17.39 21.65
N GLU A 97 13.67 -18.05 20.69
CA GLU A 97 14.23 -18.53 19.42
C GLU A 97 14.48 -17.43 18.37
N PHE A 98 14.08 -16.17 18.65
CA PHE A 98 14.07 -15.06 17.68
C PHE A 98 14.87 -13.83 18.15
N SER A 99 15.40 -13.06 17.18
CA SER A 99 16.07 -11.78 17.46
C SER A 99 15.12 -10.80 18.17
N LYS A 100 15.57 -10.20 19.27
CA LYS A 100 14.82 -9.23 20.06
C LYS A 100 15.12 -7.80 19.65
N PHE A 101 14.08 -6.98 19.55
CA PHE A 101 14.23 -5.54 19.32
C PHE A 101 14.88 -4.85 20.53
N ARG A 102 15.84 -3.95 20.26
CA ARG A 102 16.44 -3.10 21.30
C ARG A 102 15.43 -2.03 21.76
N LYS A 103 14.87 -2.22 22.95
CA LYS A 103 13.90 -1.29 23.54
C LYS A 103 14.53 0.07 23.80
N ALA A 104 13.73 1.14 23.66
CA ALA A 104 14.18 2.48 24.02
C ALA A 104 14.54 2.56 25.52
N SER A 105 15.58 3.32 25.87
CA SER A 105 16.05 3.42 27.25
C SER A 105 15.09 4.18 28.18
N GLY A 106 15.24 3.95 29.49
CA GLY A 106 14.56 4.69 30.55
C GLY A 106 13.02 4.56 30.51
N LYS A 107 12.32 5.70 30.58
CA LYS A 107 10.86 5.76 30.71
C LYS A 107 10.10 5.14 29.53
N PHE A 108 10.69 5.09 28.34
CA PHE A 108 10.04 4.56 27.15
C PHE A 108 10.11 3.03 27.06
N SER A 109 11.08 2.38 27.71
CA SER A 109 11.23 0.92 27.72
C SER A 109 9.95 0.22 28.21
N LYS A 110 9.37 0.71 29.31
CA LYS A 110 8.13 0.18 29.89
C LYS A 110 6.93 0.24 28.94
N ARG A 111 6.95 1.10 27.92
CA ARG A 111 5.86 1.26 26.93
C ARG A 111 6.03 0.35 25.70
N GLN A 112 7.14 -0.38 25.61
CA GLN A 112 7.51 -1.28 24.52
C GLN A 112 7.53 -2.75 24.97
N GLN A 113 6.82 -3.09 26.07
CA GLN A 113 6.78 -4.46 26.57
C GLN A 113 6.12 -5.40 25.55
N ASP A 114 4.91 -5.06 25.10
CA ASP A 114 4.11 -5.94 24.22
C ASP A 114 4.14 -5.53 22.74
N LYS A 115 4.92 -4.50 22.40
CA LYS A 115 4.96 -3.95 21.04
C LYS A 115 6.27 -3.28 20.69
N THR A 116 6.69 -3.50 19.46
CA THR A 116 7.85 -2.86 18.86
C THR A 116 7.48 -1.49 18.30
N TRP A 117 8.33 -0.50 18.57
CA TRP A 117 8.19 0.84 18.00
C TRP A 117 9.05 0.95 16.74
N LEU A 118 8.45 1.39 15.65
CA LEU A 118 9.19 1.74 14.43
C LEU A 118 10.13 2.93 14.67
N PRO A 119 11.17 3.14 13.83
CA PRO A 119 12.12 4.23 14.01
C PRO A 119 11.42 5.58 14.14
N THR A 120 10.37 5.79 13.35
CA THR A 120 9.61 7.04 13.29
C THR A 120 8.44 7.10 14.28
N HIS A 121 8.31 6.16 15.22
CA HIS A 121 7.13 6.03 16.10
C HIS A 121 6.79 7.32 16.83
N LEU A 122 7.77 8.00 17.42
CA LEU A 122 7.55 9.27 18.14
C LEU A 122 7.05 10.39 17.23
N TRP A 123 7.41 10.37 15.94
CA TRP A 123 6.94 11.34 14.97
C TRP A 123 5.47 11.07 14.60
N HIS A 124 5.14 9.80 14.33
CA HIS A 124 3.79 9.34 13.99
C HIS A 124 2.83 9.46 15.16
N ALA A 125 3.21 9.07 16.37
CA ALA A 125 2.35 9.16 17.56
C ALA A 125 1.87 10.59 17.87
N LYS A 126 2.58 11.61 17.36
CA LYS A 126 2.19 13.03 17.49
C LYS A 126 1.23 13.51 16.39
N ARG A 127 1.07 12.77 15.29
CA ARG A 127 0.43 13.24 14.04
C ARG A 127 -0.61 12.28 13.46
N ALA A 128 -0.57 11.02 13.86
CA ALA A 128 -1.41 9.93 13.39
C ALA A 128 -2.13 9.24 14.55
N LYS A 129 -3.21 8.54 14.23
CA LYS A 129 -3.79 7.54 15.13
C LYS A 129 -2.92 6.28 15.06
N MET A 130 -2.44 5.81 16.21
CA MET A 130 -1.61 4.61 16.30
C MET A 130 -2.47 3.37 16.48
N LEU A 131 -2.01 2.25 15.94
CA LEU A 131 -2.63 0.93 16.05
C LEU A 131 -1.54 -0.09 16.43
N THR A 132 -1.86 -1.01 17.33
CA THR A 132 -0.98 -2.16 17.61
C THR A 132 -1.46 -3.34 16.76
N ARG A 133 -0.64 -3.77 15.81
CA ARG A 133 -0.89 -4.91 14.92
C ARG A 133 0.42 -5.64 14.66
N TRP A 134 0.36 -6.97 14.59
CA TRP A 134 1.51 -7.82 14.23
C TRP A 134 2.73 -7.64 15.15
N SER A 135 2.47 -7.36 16.43
CA SER A 135 3.49 -7.01 17.45
C SER A 135 4.23 -5.69 17.20
N TYR A 136 3.76 -4.84 16.27
CA TYR A 136 4.27 -3.50 16.03
C TYR A 136 3.24 -2.43 16.39
N SER A 137 3.72 -1.23 16.74
CA SER A 137 2.89 -0.03 16.85
C SER A 137 3.03 0.84 15.59
N ILE A 138 2.07 0.72 14.68
CA ILE A 138 2.05 1.34 13.35
C ILE A 138 1.06 2.50 13.27
N ALA A 139 1.26 3.40 12.31
CA ALA A 139 0.31 4.47 12.02
C ALA A 139 -0.91 3.92 11.27
N LYS A 140 -2.11 4.04 11.85
CA LYS A 140 -3.37 3.63 11.21
C LYS A 140 -3.79 4.59 10.11
N THR A 141 -3.89 5.87 10.47
CA THR A 141 -4.29 6.97 9.59
C THR A 141 -3.84 8.30 10.21
N PRO A 142 -3.50 9.32 9.41
CA PRO A 142 -3.30 10.67 9.90
C PRO A 142 -4.48 11.18 10.74
N THR A 143 -4.19 12.15 11.62
CA THR A 143 -5.25 12.83 12.38
C THR A 143 -6.09 13.75 11.49
N LEU A 144 -5.52 14.27 10.42
CA LEU A 144 -6.23 15.03 9.38
C LEU A 144 -7.04 14.08 8.48
N LYS A 145 -8.20 14.53 8.01
CA LYS A 145 -8.99 13.77 7.03
C LYS A 145 -8.26 13.74 5.69
N SER A 146 -7.71 12.58 5.34
CA SER A 146 -6.80 12.43 4.19
C SER A 146 -7.38 11.65 3.00
N TYR A 147 -8.55 11.00 3.06
CA TYR A 147 -9.02 10.09 1.99
C TYR A 147 -8.88 10.64 0.54
N ARG A 148 -9.50 11.79 0.23
CA ARG A 148 -9.37 12.43 -1.10
C ARG A 148 -8.00 13.06 -1.34
N LEU A 149 -7.32 13.46 -0.27
CA LEU A 149 -6.00 14.07 -0.35
C LEU A 149 -4.94 13.02 -0.72
N THR A 150 -5.03 11.82 -0.17
CA THR A 150 -4.22 10.65 -0.50
C THR A 150 -4.33 10.34 -1.98
N HIS A 151 -5.55 10.24 -2.51
CA HIS A 151 -5.79 10.02 -3.93
C HIS A 151 -5.14 11.11 -4.80
N ARG A 152 -5.35 12.40 -4.48
CA ARG A 152 -4.78 13.53 -5.25
C ARG A 152 -3.26 13.59 -5.16
N SER A 153 -2.69 13.36 -3.98
CA SER A 153 -1.24 13.39 -3.79
C SER A 153 -0.55 12.21 -4.46
N ALA A 154 -1.19 11.04 -4.55
CA ALA A 154 -0.63 9.90 -5.24
C ALA A 154 -0.81 9.95 -6.77
N ASN A 155 -1.90 10.55 -7.28
CA ASN A 155 -2.23 10.48 -8.72
C ASN A 155 -2.03 11.80 -9.49
N THR A 156 -2.05 12.96 -8.83
CA THR A 156 -2.08 14.27 -9.53
C THR A 156 -0.75 15.02 -9.40
N ASP A 157 -0.49 15.63 -8.24
CA ASP A 157 0.65 16.52 -8.05
C ASP A 157 1.10 16.49 -6.58
N GLY A 158 1.94 15.52 -6.28
CA GLY A 158 2.52 15.32 -4.96
C GLY A 158 3.11 13.94 -4.78
N ALA A 159 3.41 13.63 -3.52
CA ALA A 159 3.77 12.29 -3.11
C ALA A 159 3.26 12.00 -1.70
N ILE A 160 3.07 10.72 -1.41
CA ILE A 160 2.72 10.24 -0.07
C ILE A 160 3.70 9.16 0.36
N ALA A 161 4.29 9.34 1.53
CA ALA A 161 5.26 8.44 2.13
C ALA A 161 4.62 7.58 3.23
N PHE A 162 5.10 6.35 3.36
CA PHE A 162 4.69 5.39 4.38
C PHE A 162 5.93 4.81 5.05
N ASP A 163 5.96 4.80 6.39
CA ASP A 163 6.97 4.02 7.12
C ASP A 163 6.59 2.55 7.06
N THR A 164 7.35 1.77 6.27
CA THR A 164 7.14 0.34 6.06
C THR A 164 8.20 -0.51 6.75
N SER A 165 8.93 0.06 7.72
CA SER A 165 9.98 -0.65 8.47
C SER A 165 9.48 -1.87 9.26
N TYR A 166 8.17 -2.09 9.39
CA TYR A 166 7.62 -3.32 9.95
C TYR A 166 7.72 -4.53 9.01
N TYR A 167 8.04 -4.34 7.73
CA TYR A 167 8.29 -5.44 6.80
C TYR A 167 9.50 -6.26 7.28
N CYS A 168 9.33 -7.58 7.30
CA CYS A 168 10.38 -8.48 7.71
C CYS A 168 11.41 -8.62 6.61
N THR A 169 12.67 -8.68 7.01
CA THR A 169 13.82 -8.84 6.11
C THR A 169 14.66 -9.99 6.64
N ILE A 170 14.84 -11.02 5.81
CA ILE A 170 15.71 -12.16 6.08
C ILE A 170 16.77 -12.19 4.97
N CYS A 171 18.03 -12.46 5.33
CA CYS A 171 19.11 -12.66 4.36
C CYS A 171 19.55 -14.12 4.40
N LEU A 172 19.56 -14.76 3.23
CA LEU A 172 20.04 -16.13 3.02
C LEU A 172 21.44 -16.06 2.39
N TRP A 173 22.43 -16.67 3.02
CA TRP A 173 23.83 -16.65 2.59
C TRP A 173 24.31 -18.05 2.24
N GLY A 174 24.89 -18.22 1.06
CA GLY A 174 25.42 -19.51 0.62
C GLY A 174 25.91 -19.52 -0.82
N GLU A 175 26.19 -20.72 -1.33
CA GLU A 175 26.49 -20.96 -2.73
C GLU A 175 25.22 -20.80 -3.60
N MET A 176 25.40 -20.46 -4.88
CA MET A 176 24.29 -20.17 -5.78
C MET A 176 23.36 -21.37 -5.94
N GLU A 177 23.91 -22.58 -6.11
CA GLU A 177 23.16 -23.81 -6.28
C GLU A 177 22.32 -24.13 -5.05
N ASN A 178 22.89 -24.02 -3.85
CA ASN A 178 22.20 -24.30 -2.60
C ASN A 178 21.05 -23.30 -2.37
N LEU A 179 21.29 -22.01 -2.62
CA LEU A 179 20.25 -20.98 -2.54
C LEU A 179 19.09 -21.25 -3.52
N LYS A 180 19.40 -21.68 -4.74
CA LYS A 180 18.37 -22.07 -5.72
C LYS A 180 17.53 -23.25 -5.21
N ARG A 181 18.15 -24.29 -4.64
CA ARG A 181 17.42 -25.44 -4.09
C ARG A 181 16.47 -25.03 -2.97
N VAL A 182 16.92 -24.18 -2.04
CA VAL A 182 16.06 -23.64 -0.98
C VAL A 182 14.89 -22.86 -1.57
N LEU A 183 15.14 -21.91 -2.47
CA LEU A 183 14.09 -21.05 -3.02
C LEU A 183 13.08 -21.81 -3.90
N GLN A 184 13.52 -22.84 -4.62
CA GLN A 184 12.64 -23.72 -5.39
C GLN A 184 11.66 -24.50 -4.52
N GLN A 185 11.95 -24.74 -3.23
CA GLN A 185 11.01 -25.41 -2.32
C GLN A 185 9.90 -24.48 -1.80
N PHE A 186 10.04 -23.16 -1.97
CA PHE A 186 9.08 -22.16 -1.48
C PHE A 186 8.39 -21.38 -2.60
N THR A 187 8.86 -21.52 -3.84
CA THR A 187 8.38 -20.73 -4.97
C THR A 187 8.01 -21.65 -6.13
N ILE A 188 6.91 -21.33 -6.83
CA ILE A 188 6.53 -22.07 -8.03
C ILE A 188 7.64 -21.93 -9.07
N ASN A 189 7.87 -22.98 -9.86
CA ASN A 189 8.92 -23.04 -10.89
C ASN A 189 8.92 -21.85 -11.87
N ASP A 190 7.75 -21.26 -12.16
CA ASP A 190 7.62 -20.10 -13.05
C ASP A 190 7.68 -18.73 -12.34
N SER A 191 7.92 -18.70 -11.02
CA SER A 191 8.03 -17.46 -10.25
C SER A 191 9.13 -16.51 -10.74
N GLY A 192 10.12 -17.04 -11.46
CA GLY A 192 11.24 -16.27 -11.98
C GLY A 192 12.34 -15.99 -10.96
N VAL A 193 12.15 -16.29 -9.67
CA VAL A 193 13.09 -15.98 -8.59
C VAL A 193 14.50 -16.54 -8.85
N THR A 194 14.59 -17.71 -9.49
CA THR A 194 15.86 -18.39 -9.82
C THR A 194 16.31 -18.17 -11.28
N LYS A 195 15.63 -17.32 -12.06
CA LYS A 195 16.02 -17.00 -13.44
C LYS A 195 17.21 -16.03 -13.44
N GLY A 196 18.10 -16.17 -14.43
CA GLY A 196 19.36 -15.41 -14.52
C GLY A 196 19.19 -13.88 -14.53
N ARG A 197 18.03 -13.37 -14.97
CA ARG A 197 17.69 -11.93 -14.93
C ARG A 197 17.76 -11.35 -13.51
N TYR A 198 17.35 -12.11 -12.50
CA TYR A 198 17.29 -11.64 -11.12
C TYR A 198 18.55 -11.99 -10.34
N ILE A 199 19.18 -13.14 -10.63
CA ILE A 199 20.42 -13.59 -9.97
C ILE A 199 21.57 -12.58 -10.11
N ARG A 200 21.59 -11.80 -11.20
CA ARG A 200 22.58 -10.73 -11.40
C ARG A 200 22.52 -9.62 -10.34
N GLY A 201 21.38 -9.48 -9.64
CA GLY A 201 21.18 -8.47 -8.60
C GLY A 201 20.84 -7.07 -9.09
N THR A 202 20.55 -6.93 -10.40
CA THR A 202 20.16 -5.65 -11.02
C THR A 202 18.67 -5.37 -10.90
N ARG A 203 17.87 -6.42 -10.69
CA ARG A 203 16.42 -6.37 -10.50
C ARG A 203 15.98 -7.24 -9.33
N PHE A 204 14.91 -6.81 -8.66
CA PHE A 204 14.21 -7.63 -7.67
C PHE A 204 13.06 -8.40 -8.33
N CYS A 205 12.69 -9.52 -7.72
CA CYS A 205 11.57 -10.34 -8.15
C CYS A 205 10.45 -10.26 -7.10
N GLU A 206 9.23 -9.92 -7.52
CA GLU A 206 8.02 -10.08 -6.70
C GLU A 206 7.47 -11.49 -6.96
N ALA A 207 7.35 -12.31 -5.91
CA ALA A 207 6.83 -13.66 -6.01
C ALA A 207 6.09 -14.08 -4.75
N MET A 208 5.27 -15.10 -4.90
CA MET A 208 4.52 -15.70 -3.79
C MET A 208 5.35 -16.77 -3.08
N ILE A 209 5.34 -16.77 -1.75
CA ILE A 209 5.90 -17.82 -0.90
C ILE A 209 4.80 -18.83 -0.58
N TYR A 210 5.10 -20.11 -0.81
CA TYR A 210 4.25 -21.25 -0.52
C TYR A 210 4.83 -22.07 0.61
N GLN A 211 3.98 -22.82 1.32
CA GLN A 211 4.42 -23.83 2.26
C GLN A 211 5.19 -24.93 1.51
N LYS A 212 6.16 -25.54 2.19
CA LYS A 212 6.93 -26.68 1.70
C LYS A 212 6.03 -27.90 1.47
N ASP A 213 5.38 -27.95 0.31
CA ASP A 213 4.55 -29.06 -0.14
C ASP A 213 4.91 -29.41 -1.59
N SER A 214 4.84 -30.69 -1.97
CA SER A 214 5.19 -31.16 -3.33
C SER A 214 4.41 -30.45 -4.45
N ASN A 215 3.22 -29.91 -4.16
CA ASN A 215 2.31 -29.33 -5.13
C ASN A 215 2.09 -27.80 -4.97
N PHE A 216 2.81 -27.13 -4.05
CA PHE A 216 2.67 -25.69 -3.79
C PHE A 216 1.21 -25.21 -3.64
N LEU A 217 0.39 -25.99 -2.93
CA LEU A 217 -1.05 -25.73 -2.83
C LEU A 217 -1.39 -24.66 -1.78
N ARG A 218 -0.51 -24.47 -0.79
CA ARG A 218 -0.74 -23.58 0.35
C ARG A 218 0.08 -22.31 0.23
N LEU A 219 -0.57 -21.23 -0.18
CA LEU A 219 0.03 -19.90 -0.24
C LEU A 219 0.21 -19.32 1.18
N ILE A 220 1.40 -18.78 1.47
CA ILE A 220 1.70 -18.11 2.74
C ILE A 220 1.56 -16.60 2.58
N CYS A 221 2.38 -15.97 1.73
CA CYS A 221 2.39 -14.52 1.55
C CYS A 221 3.12 -14.07 0.27
N PRO A 222 2.83 -12.86 -0.24
CA PRO A 222 3.68 -12.20 -1.23
C PRO A 222 5.01 -11.74 -0.62
N ALA A 223 6.08 -11.81 -1.41
CA ALA A 223 7.43 -11.43 -1.01
C ALA A 223 8.25 -10.82 -2.15
N TYR A 224 9.27 -10.05 -1.78
CA TYR A 224 10.30 -9.54 -2.67
C TYR A 224 11.60 -10.31 -2.46
N PHE A 225 12.20 -10.76 -3.55
CA PHE A 225 13.49 -11.46 -3.57
C PHE A 225 14.53 -10.58 -4.25
N LEU A 226 15.63 -10.30 -3.55
CA LEU A 226 16.74 -9.50 -4.03
C LEU A 226 18.01 -10.32 -3.95
N TRP A 227 18.60 -10.64 -5.09
CA TRP A 227 19.88 -11.32 -5.16
C TRP A 227 21.02 -10.30 -5.12
N GLN A 228 22.11 -10.65 -4.44
CA GLN A 228 23.33 -9.87 -4.45
C GLN A 228 24.54 -10.80 -4.39
N LYS A 229 25.52 -10.56 -5.26
CA LYS A 229 26.83 -11.22 -5.16
C LYS A 229 27.76 -10.37 -4.28
N ILE A 230 28.38 -10.99 -3.27
CA ILE A 230 29.29 -10.32 -2.33
C ILE A 230 30.54 -11.17 -2.19
N GLY A 231 31.62 -10.74 -2.82
CA GLY A 231 32.84 -11.55 -2.94
C GLY A 231 32.55 -12.87 -3.65
N ASN A 232 32.87 -13.98 -2.98
CA ASN A 232 32.67 -15.35 -3.48
C ASN A 232 31.30 -15.93 -3.12
N SER A 233 30.59 -15.35 -2.16
CA SER A 233 29.29 -15.85 -1.68
C SER A 233 28.14 -15.09 -2.32
N GLN A 234 26.98 -15.74 -2.40
CA GLN A 234 25.73 -15.10 -2.81
C GLN A 234 24.84 -14.86 -1.60
N CYS A 235 24.08 -13.77 -1.67
CA CYS A 235 23.07 -13.40 -0.68
C CYS A 235 21.72 -13.23 -1.38
N VAL A 236 20.67 -13.77 -0.78
CA VAL A 236 19.29 -13.50 -1.18
C VAL A 236 18.56 -12.85 -0.01
N MET A 237 18.20 -11.58 -0.18
CA MET A 237 17.33 -10.89 0.76
C MET A 237 15.87 -11.15 0.38
N VAL A 238 15.12 -11.70 1.34
CA VAL A 238 13.69 -11.97 1.23
C VAL A 238 12.95 -10.98 2.12
N ARG A 239 12.07 -10.17 1.52
CA ARG A 239 11.26 -9.17 2.22
C ARG A 239 9.78 -9.50 2.11
N PHE A 240 9.07 -9.55 3.23
CA PHE A 240 7.66 -9.92 3.28
C PHE A 240 6.98 -9.36 4.52
N HIS A 241 5.66 -9.53 4.60
CA HIS A 241 4.84 -8.93 5.64
C HIS A 241 5.01 -9.62 7.02
N PRO A 242 5.03 -8.90 8.16
CA PRO A 242 5.38 -9.47 9.47
C PRO A 242 4.45 -10.55 10.00
N VAL A 243 3.18 -10.59 9.56
CA VAL A 243 2.24 -11.66 9.97
C VAL A 243 2.77 -13.04 9.58
N ALA A 244 3.41 -13.14 8.43
CA ALA A 244 3.95 -14.40 7.94
C ALA A 244 5.34 -14.73 8.51
N PHE A 245 5.93 -13.85 9.34
CA PHE A 245 7.32 -14.00 9.82
C PHE A 245 7.57 -15.33 10.50
N ARG A 246 6.72 -15.70 11.47
CA ARG A 246 6.91 -16.94 12.23
C ARG A 246 6.90 -18.16 11.31
N GLN A 247 5.94 -18.24 10.41
CA GLN A 247 5.79 -19.38 9.50
C GLN A 247 6.97 -19.44 8.52
N VAL A 248 7.24 -18.36 7.80
CA VAL A 248 8.31 -18.31 6.78
C VAL A 248 9.68 -18.55 7.39
N TYR A 249 10.00 -17.92 8.53
CA TYR A 249 11.32 -18.01 9.14
C TYR A 249 11.63 -19.44 9.63
N ILE A 250 10.66 -20.11 10.28
CA ILE A 250 10.86 -21.49 10.78
C ILE A 250 11.07 -22.44 9.60
N GLU A 251 10.13 -22.45 8.63
CA GLU A 251 10.21 -23.36 7.49
C GLU A 251 11.47 -23.12 6.65
N MET A 252 11.82 -21.85 6.37
CA MET A 252 13.03 -21.54 5.61
C MET A 252 14.30 -21.91 6.38
N LYS A 253 14.35 -21.73 7.71
CA LYS A 253 15.52 -22.06 8.52
C LYS A 253 15.78 -23.56 8.58
N GLU A 254 14.74 -24.37 8.69
CA GLU A 254 14.84 -25.84 8.66
C GLU A 254 15.47 -26.33 7.36
N ILE A 255 14.97 -25.85 6.21
CA ILE A 255 15.47 -26.25 4.89
C ILE A 255 16.87 -25.69 4.64
N SER A 256 17.11 -24.44 5.02
CA SER A 256 18.42 -23.80 4.83
C SER A 256 19.52 -24.53 5.60
N SER A 257 19.20 -25.07 6.79
CA SER A 257 20.15 -25.87 7.58
C SER A 257 20.55 -27.17 6.87
N VAL A 258 19.63 -27.79 6.12
CA VAL A 258 19.90 -29.01 5.33
C VAL A 258 20.77 -28.70 4.11
N GLU A 259 20.51 -27.58 3.44
CA GLU A 259 21.22 -27.17 2.21
C GLU A 259 22.50 -26.36 2.47
N ASN A 260 22.97 -26.28 3.71
CA ASN A 260 24.15 -25.51 4.13
C ASN A 260 24.07 -24.01 3.74
N VAL A 261 22.91 -23.40 4.00
CA VAL A 261 22.62 -21.97 3.79
C VAL A 261 22.41 -21.30 5.14
N VAL A 262 23.10 -20.19 5.38
CA VAL A 262 22.99 -19.42 6.63
C VAL A 262 21.83 -18.43 6.53
N VAL A 263 20.95 -18.42 7.54
CA VAL A 263 19.79 -17.54 7.63
C VAL A 263 20.02 -16.44 8.67
N GLU A 264 20.02 -15.19 8.25
CA GLU A 264 20.18 -14.00 9.11
C GLU A 264 18.85 -13.23 9.21
N ASP A 265 18.41 -12.92 10.44
CA ASP A 265 17.24 -12.07 10.71
C ASP A 265 17.65 -10.59 10.76
N CYS A 266 17.26 -9.83 9.74
CA CYS A 266 17.59 -8.41 9.60
C CYS A 266 16.40 -7.47 9.88
N ARG A 267 15.33 -7.94 10.57
CA ARG A 267 14.11 -7.16 10.85
C ARG A 267 14.36 -5.80 11.50
N PHE A 268 15.37 -5.72 12.36
CA PHE A 268 15.69 -4.51 13.13
C PHE A 268 16.99 -3.85 12.69
N ASP A 269 17.60 -4.36 11.62
CA ASP A 269 18.83 -3.82 11.04
C ASP A 269 18.53 -2.96 9.82
N ILE A 270 17.53 -3.34 9.02
CA ILE A 270 17.14 -2.68 7.77
C ILE A 270 15.67 -2.26 7.88
N GLY A 271 15.42 -0.95 7.81
CA GLY A 271 14.06 -0.41 7.72
C GLY A 271 13.72 0.01 6.30
N SER A 272 12.48 0.44 6.08
CA SER A 272 12.04 0.88 4.77
C SER A 272 11.00 1.99 4.77
N ILE A 273 11.01 2.78 3.69
CA ILE A 273 10.05 3.85 3.43
C ILE A 273 9.52 3.68 2.01
N ASP A 274 8.20 3.60 1.86
CA ASP A 274 7.54 3.61 0.54
C ASP A 274 7.10 5.04 0.20
N ILE A 275 7.33 5.49 -1.03
CA ILE A 275 6.92 6.81 -1.52
C ILE A 275 6.12 6.63 -2.80
N HIS A 276 4.84 6.98 -2.76
CA HIS A 276 3.91 6.89 -3.88
C HIS A 276 3.69 8.25 -4.52
N GLY A 277 3.51 8.27 -5.83
CA GLY A 277 3.05 9.42 -6.60
C GLY A 277 4.11 10.08 -7.48
N PRO A 278 3.70 11.01 -8.36
CA PRO A 278 4.57 11.56 -9.41
C PRO A 278 5.74 12.39 -8.87
N MET A 279 5.60 13.01 -7.69
CA MET A 279 6.69 13.78 -7.05
C MET A 279 7.70 12.90 -6.32
N SER A 280 7.48 11.58 -6.25
CA SER A 280 8.33 10.66 -5.47
C SER A 280 9.80 10.70 -5.92
N THR A 281 10.04 10.72 -7.22
CA THR A 281 11.37 10.72 -7.83
C THR A 281 12.13 12.01 -7.55
N LEU A 282 11.47 13.15 -7.74
CA LEU A 282 12.05 14.46 -7.46
C LEU A 282 12.29 14.65 -5.95
N ALA A 283 11.42 14.07 -5.11
CA ALA A 283 11.64 14.00 -3.67
C ALA A 283 12.86 13.15 -3.31
N LEU A 284 13.12 12.04 -3.99
CA LEU A 284 14.32 11.22 -3.79
C LEU A 284 15.59 11.95 -4.23
N GLN A 285 15.57 12.61 -5.38
CA GLN A 285 16.72 13.38 -5.88
C GLN A 285 17.10 14.53 -4.93
N SER A 286 16.10 15.20 -4.35
CA SER A 286 16.36 16.26 -3.36
C SER A 286 16.74 15.72 -1.97
N LEU A 287 16.43 14.46 -1.68
CA LEU A 287 16.78 13.81 -0.42
C LEU A 287 18.24 13.34 -0.38
N PHE A 288 18.77 12.88 -1.51
CA PHE A 288 20.09 12.26 -1.58
C PHE A 288 21.14 13.20 -2.14
N ASP A 289 22.11 13.53 -1.30
CA ASP A 289 23.34 14.17 -1.70
C ASP A 289 24.39 13.08 -1.95
N VAL A 290 24.43 12.59 -3.19
CA VAL A 290 25.29 11.49 -3.64
C VAL A 290 26.67 12.05 -4.00
N LYS A 291 27.74 11.38 -3.56
CA LYS A 291 29.10 11.75 -3.98
C LYS A 291 29.22 11.59 -5.50
N THR A 292 29.77 12.61 -6.17
CA THR A 292 29.89 12.75 -7.62
C THR A 292 30.62 11.61 -8.35
N SER A 293 31.25 10.68 -7.63
CA SER A 293 31.90 9.49 -8.20
C SER A 293 30.92 8.38 -8.61
N ASP A 294 29.70 8.39 -8.07
CA ASP A 294 28.68 7.42 -8.47
C ASP A 294 27.99 7.95 -9.72
N THR A 295 28.21 7.27 -10.86
CA THR A 295 27.57 7.50 -12.17
C THR A 295 26.04 7.58 -12.13
N ILE A 296 25.43 7.16 -11.02
CA ILE A 296 23.99 7.14 -10.75
C ILE A 296 23.46 8.53 -10.32
N SER A 297 24.34 9.47 -9.96
CA SER A 297 23.99 10.84 -9.58
C SER A 297 23.30 11.66 -10.70
N GLN A 298 23.38 11.20 -11.95
CA GLN A 298 22.68 11.80 -13.11
C GLN A 298 21.35 11.13 -13.45
N VAL A 299 20.96 10.08 -12.73
CA VAL A 299 19.81 9.26 -13.11
C VAL A 299 18.52 9.95 -12.72
N CYS A 300 17.84 10.51 -13.71
CA CYS A 300 16.46 10.92 -13.52
C CYS A 300 15.56 9.69 -13.40
N VAL A 301 15.03 9.55 -12.20
CA VAL A 301 14.42 8.33 -11.67
C VAL A 301 12.99 8.09 -12.23
N ILE A 302 12.46 9.00 -13.07
CA ILE A 302 11.05 8.98 -13.51
C ILE A 302 10.72 7.86 -14.51
N SER A 303 11.68 7.45 -15.33
CA SER A 303 11.45 6.57 -16.48
C SER A 303 12.19 5.22 -16.42
N LEU A 304 12.74 4.88 -15.25
CA LEU A 304 13.42 3.59 -15.07
C LEU A 304 12.43 2.43 -15.16
N PRO A 305 12.84 1.30 -15.78
CA PRO A 305 11.97 0.14 -15.88
C PRO A 305 11.67 -0.43 -14.49
N LEU A 306 10.49 -1.06 -14.40
CA LEU A 306 10.00 -1.66 -13.18
C LEU A 306 10.92 -2.80 -12.71
N GLY A 307 11.02 -2.95 -11.39
CA GLY A 307 11.83 -4.01 -10.77
C GLY A 307 13.31 -3.66 -10.62
N ILE A 308 13.78 -2.50 -11.08
CA ILE A 308 15.19 -2.10 -10.91
C ILE A 308 15.56 -1.89 -9.44
N ILE A 309 16.79 -2.28 -9.11
CA ILE A 309 17.47 -2.01 -7.85
C ILE A 309 18.55 -0.95 -8.10
N ILE A 310 18.61 0.09 -7.27
CA ILE A 310 19.63 1.15 -7.34
C ILE A 310 20.33 1.26 -5.98
N PRO A 311 21.57 0.77 -5.86
CA PRO A 311 22.40 0.97 -4.68
C PRO A 311 23.01 2.36 -4.70
N LEU A 312 22.99 3.03 -3.54
CA LEU A 312 23.51 4.37 -3.35
C LEU A 312 24.25 4.45 -2.01
N ASN A 313 25.39 5.13 -2.00
CA ASN A 313 26.05 5.53 -0.77
C ASN A 313 25.84 7.03 -0.56
N ILE A 314 24.98 7.38 0.40
CA ILE A 314 24.56 8.78 0.60
C ILE A 314 25.31 9.42 1.77
N ARG A 315 25.49 10.74 1.69
CA ARG A 315 25.89 11.56 2.85
C ARG A 315 24.75 11.69 3.86
N ASP A 316 25.08 12.07 5.09
CA ASP A 316 24.09 12.30 6.14
C ASP A 316 23.06 13.37 5.71
N PRO A 317 21.76 13.00 5.58
CA PRO A 317 20.72 13.90 5.04
C PRO A 317 20.43 15.09 5.97
N ARG A 318 20.99 15.09 7.19
CA ARG A 318 20.88 16.21 8.12
C ARG A 318 21.83 17.37 7.77
N LEU A 319 22.92 17.11 7.04
CA LEU A 319 23.88 18.14 6.63
C LEU A 319 23.27 19.08 5.58
N SER A 320 22.58 18.51 4.58
CA SER A 320 21.90 19.24 3.50
C SER A 320 20.51 19.74 3.88
N PHE A 321 20.11 19.66 5.17
CA PHE A 321 18.79 20.08 5.62
C PHE A 321 18.63 21.61 5.62
N PRO A 322 17.49 22.19 5.18
CA PRO A 322 16.35 21.52 4.55
C PRO A 322 16.61 21.14 3.08
N PRO A 323 16.03 20.03 2.59
CA PRO A 323 16.20 19.61 1.22
C PRO A 323 15.68 20.66 0.24
N ARG A 324 16.45 20.93 -0.81
CA ARG A 324 16.10 21.89 -1.88
C ARG A 324 15.62 21.11 -3.10
N LEU A 325 14.52 21.55 -3.70
CA LEU A 325 14.03 20.96 -4.94
C LEU A 325 14.95 21.33 -6.09
N ILE A 326 15.23 20.37 -6.97
CA ILE A 326 15.97 20.59 -8.22
C ILE A 326 14.97 21.12 -9.26
N ASP A 327 15.34 22.19 -9.98
CA ASP A 327 14.49 22.76 -11.02
C ASP A 327 14.39 21.80 -12.22
N ALA A 328 13.16 21.43 -12.61
CA ALA A 328 12.87 20.44 -13.64
C ALA A 328 13.12 20.90 -15.10
N LYS A 329 14.06 21.83 -15.33
CA LYS A 329 14.37 22.38 -16.66
C LYS A 329 15.12 21.38 -17.58
N ASP A 330 15.62 20.27 -17.04
CA ASP A 330 16.48 19.30 -17.74
C ASP A 330 15.73 18.08 -18.33
N LYS A 331 14.50 18.27 -18.83
CA LYS A 331 13.69 17.17 -19.40
C LYS A 331 14.36 16.47 -20.61
N VAL A 332 15.20 17.19 -21.36
CA VAL A 332 15.87 16.70 -22.58
C VAL A 332 16.91 15.60 -22.27
N PHE A 333 17.46 15.58 -21.04
CA PHE A 333 18.46 14.59 -20.63
C PHE A 333 17.88 13.18 -20.41
N HIS A 334 16.56 13.06 -20.23
CA HIS A 334 15.94 11.82 -19.75
C HIS A 334 15.81 10.74 -20.83
N ASP A 335 15.45 11.09 -22.07
CA ASP A 335 15.20 10.11 -23.13
C ASP A 335 16.47 9.43 -23.66
N ALA A 336 17.58 10.16 -23.71
CA ALA A 336 18.88 9.61 -24.10
C ALA A 336 19.41 8.61 -23.05
N MET A 337 19.15 8.88 -21.77
CA MET A 337 19.67 8.11 -20.65
C MET A 337 18.92 6.78 -20.43
N ILE A 338 17.62 6.72 -20.77
CA ILE A 338 16.86 5.45 -20.79
C ILE A 338 17.44 4.51 -21.84
N LYS A 339 17.77 5.04 -23.04
CA LYS A 339 18.32 4.24 -24.14
C LYS A 339 19.75 3.76 -23.87
N SER A 340 20.51 4.49 -23.06
CA SER A 340 21.88 4.12 -22.68
C SER A 340 21.97 3.29 -21.39
N TRP A 341 20.85 3.02 -20.71
CA TRP A 341 20.86 2.25 -19.47
C TRP A 341 21.37 0.83 -19.69
N LYS A 342 22.46 0.48 -19.00
CA LYS A 342 23.01 -0.88 -18.97
C LYS A 342 22.93 -1.43 -17.56
N ASP A 343 22.26 -2.56 -17.42
CA ASP A 343 22.11 -3.27 -16.14
C ASP A 343 23.48 -3.58 -15.49
N ASP A 344 24.54 -3.71 -16.30
CA ASP A 344 25.90 -4.04 -15.86
C ASP A 344 26.62 -2.91 -15.09
N LEU A 345 26.05 -1.70 -15.03
CA LEU A 345 26.61 -0.55 -14.32
C LEU A 345 26.28 -0.56 -12.80
N ILE A 346 25.48 -1.52 -12.34
CA ILE A 346 24.98 -1.57 -10.97
C ILE A 346 25.99 -2.32 -10.08
N SER A 347 26.70 -1.56 -9.25
CA SER A 347 27.62 -2.09 -8.23
C SER A 347 26.87 -2.83 -7.11
N PRO A 348 27.51 -3.78 -6.41
CA PRO A 348 26.90 -4.43 -5.26
C PRO A 348 26.63 -3.45 -4.11
N SER A 349 25.46 -3.58 -3.47
CA SER A 349 25.09 -2.70 -2.36
C SER A 349 25.84 -3.03 -1.07
N GLU A 350 26.44 -2.01 -0.44
CA GLU A 350 27.01 -2.09 0.91
C GLU A 350 25.96 -2.37 1.99
N LEU A 351 24.66 -2.22 1.69
CA LEU A 351 23.59 -2.47 2.67
C LEU A 351 23.57 -3.93 3.14
N PHE A 352 23.97 -4.87 2.28
CA PHE A 352 24.05 -6.28 2.63
C PHE A 352 25.25 -6.60 3.53
N ASN A 353 26.28 -5.75 3.56
CA ASN A 353 27.44 -5.93 4.41
C ASN A 353 27.14 -5.50 5.85
N THR A 354 27.12 -6.47 6.77
CA THR A 354 26.85 -6.25 8.20
C THR A 354 27.84 -5.27 8.84
N ASP A 355 29.13 -5.32 8.47
CA ASP A 355 30.14 -4.40 9.00
C ASP A 355 29.92 -2.96 8.52
N ALA A 356 29.49 -2.77 7.27
CA ALA A 356 29.13 -1.45 6.77
C ALA A 356 27.92 -0.86 7.52
N ARG A 357 26.88 -1.68 7.76
CA ARG A 357 25.71 -1.29 8.58
C ARG A 357 26.13 -0.91 10.01
N LEU A 358 26.97 -1.71 10.66
CA LEU A 358 27.43 -1.45 12.02
C LEU A 358 28.33 -0.22 12.11
N ARG A 359 29.24 -0.01 11.15
CA ARG A 359 30.12 1.17 11.09
C ARG A 359 29.31 2.47 11.01
N CYS A 360 28.33 2.55 10.10
CA CYS A 360 27.52 3.76 9.95
C CYS A 360 26.62 4.05 11.17
N GLN A 361 26.19 3.01 11.90
CA GLN A 361 25.42 3.18 13.13
C GLN A 361 26.30 3.62 14.31
N LYS A 362 27.48 3.01 14.49
CA LYS A 362 28.40 3.34 15.59
C LYS A 362 28.97 4.75 15.46
N ASN A 363 29.28 5.17 14.23
CA ASN A 363 29.89 6.48 13.97
C ASN A 363 28.86 7.62 13.84
N GLN A 364 27.56 7.34 14.04
CA GLN A 364 26.49 8.32 13.88
C GLN A 364 26.69 9.56 14.77
N LEU A 365 26.84 10.73 14.16
CA LEU A 365 27.05 11.97 14.90
C LEU A 365 25.79 12.47 15.62
N SER A 366 26.02 13.15 16.74
CA SER A 366 24.96 13.82 17.51
C SER A 366 24.36 15.01 16.73
N PRO A 367 23.10 15.37 16.97
CA PRO A 367 22.47 16.54 16.33
C PRO A 367 23.23 17.86 16.59
N GLN A 368 23.87 18.00 17.74
CA GLN A 368 24.68 19.18 18.07
C GLN A 368 25.92 19.27 17.18
N ARG A 369 26.66 18.16 17.01
CA ARG A 369 27.82 18.14 16.14
C ARG A 369 27.45 18.40 14.68
N ILE A 370 26.33 17.84 14.21
CA ILE A 370 25.81 18.11 12.86
C ILE A 370 25.49 19.60 12.67
N ASN A 371 24.90 20.27 13.66
CA ASN A 371 24.62 21.71 13.56
C ASN A 371 25.90 22.54 13.47
N VAL A 372 26.95 22.15 14.20
CA VAL A 372 28.27 22.78 14.11
C VAL A 372 28.88 22.59 12.71
N LEU A 373 28.85 21.37 12.16
CA LEU A 373 29.35 21.09 10.81
C LEU A 373 28.57 21.89 9.73
N ARG A 374 27.26 22.10 9.92
CA ARG A 374 26.45 22.94 9.02
C ARG A 374 26.86 24.41 9.05
N SER A 375 27.41 24.91 10.16
CA SER A 375 27.96 26.27 10.27
C SER A 375 29.40 26.39 9.76
N GLU A 376 30.18 25.30 9.80
CA GLU A 376 31.62 25.27 9.48
C GLU A 376 31.94 25.14 7.97
N SER A 377 30.97 25.35 7.07
CA SER A 377 31.00 25.21 5.60
C SER A 377 30.58 23.84 5.01
N SER A 378 30.12 23.88 3.76
CA SER A 378 29.41 22.82 3.01
C SER A 378 30.22 21.56 2.68
N GLU A 379 31.54 21.60 2.87
CA GLU A 379 32.47 20.50 2.53
C GLU A 379 32.87 19.65 3.74
N SER A 380 32.29 19.93 4.91
CA SER A 380 32.48 19.16 6.13
C SER A 380 32.19 17.67 5.90
N SER A 381 33.25 16.85 5.89
CA SER A 381 33.15 15.42 5.67
C SER A 381 32.76 14.69 6.97
N VAL A 382 31.92 13.66 6.82
CA VAL A 382 31.59 12.74 7.91
C VAL A 382 32.39 11.45 7.74
N PRO A 383 32.77 10.76 8.83
CA PRO A 383 33.62 9.57 8.78
C PRO A 383 32.86 8.29 8.36
N TYR A 384 31.68 8.43 7.77
CA TYR A 384 30.84 7.34 7.33
C TYR A 384 29.99 7.74 6.14
N ASP A 385 29.72 6.78 5.27
CA ASP A 385 28.66 6.86 4.26
C ASP A 385 27.49 5.98 4.70
N ILE A 386 26.28 6.33 4.27
CA ILE A 386 25.07 5.59 4.62
C ILE A 386 24.66 4.76 3.39
N PRO A 387 24.74 3.41 3.47
CA PRO A 387 24.31 2.57 2.37
C PRO A 387 22.78 2.57 2.26
N VAL A 388 22.26 2.85 1.08
CA VAL A 388 20.83 2.90 0.76
C VAL A 388 20.56 2.09 -0.50
N LEU A 389 19.41 1.42 -0.53
CA LEU A 389 18.94 0.69 -1.70
C LEU A 389 17.59 1.23 -2.13
N LEU A 390 17.44 1.63 -3.39
CA LEU A 390 16.17 2.04 -3.97
C LEU A 390 15.59 0.93 -4.81
N LEU A 391 14.30 0.67 -4.63
CA LEU A 391 13.54 -0.30 -5.41
C LEU A 391 12.45 0.43 -6.19
N ARG A 392 12.43 0.21 -7.51
CA ARG A 392 11.35 0.70 -8.37
C ARG A 392 10.20 -0.32 -8.43
N CYS A 393 9.29 -0.23 -7.47
CA CYS A 393 8.04 -0.98 -7.45
C CYS A 393 7.02 -0.36 -8.41
N GLU A 394 5.96 -1.07 -8.82
CA GLU A 394 5.01 -0.55 -9.82
C GLU A 394 4.38 0.79 -9.43
N MET A 395 3.93 0.92 -8.18
CA MET A 395 3.18 2.07 -7.68
C MET A 395 4.01 3.07 -6.88
N CYS A 396 5.23 2.70 -6.49
CA CYS A 396 6.03 3.46 -5.54
C CYS A 396 7.53 3.22 -5.69
N TRP A 397 8.28 4.08 -5.02
CA TRP A 397 9.67 3.85 -4.69
C TRP A 397 9.79 3.32 -3.27
N THR A 398 10.51 2.23 -3.07
CA THR A 398 10.84 1.75 -1.72
C THR A 398 12.31 2.04 -1.45
N ILE A 399 12.57 2.81 -0.39
CA ILE A 399 13.90 3.06 0.14
C ILE A 399 14.18 2.00 1.21
N LEU A 400 15.29 1.28 1.10
CA LEU A 400 15.85 0.47 2.18
C LEU A 400 17.09 1.16 2.73
N ALA A 401 17.17 1.28 4.05
CA ALA A 401 18.31 1.88 4.73
C ALA A 401 18.49 1.25 6.12
N PRO A 402 19.65 1.41 6.77
CA PRO A 402 19.84 0.91 8.11
C PRO A 402 18.81 1.54 9.06
N TRP A 403 18.29 0.74 9.99
CA TRP A 403 17.13 1.07 10.84
C TRP A 403 17.21 2.44 11.52
N ASN A 404 18.38 2.79 12.07
CA ASN A 404 18.58 4.06 12.78
C ASN A 404 18.50 5.29 11.87
N TRP A 405 18.81 5.14 10.58
CA TRP A 405 18.82 6.22 9.60
C TRP A 405 17.44 6.53 9.01
N ILE A 406 16.49 5.60 9.10
CA ILE A 406 15.10 5.79 8.64
C ILE A 406 14.47 7.02 9.26
N THR A 407 14.70 7.27 10.55
CA THR A 407 14.18 8.47 11.21
C THR A 407 14.67 9.74 10.54
N HIS A 408 15.96 9.85 10.25
CA HIS A 408 16.54 11.05 9.65
C HIS A 408 16.10 11.25 8.20
N LEU A 409 16.08 10.17 7.42
CA LEU A 409 15.52 10.18 6.06
C LEU A 409 14.05 10.61 6.07
N TRP A 410 13.24 10.07 6.98
CA TRP A 410 11.84 10.43 7.14
C TRP A 410 11.66 11.91 7.48
N TYR A 411 12.46 12.44 8.42
CA TYR A 411 12.39 13.86 8.79
C TYR A 411 12.72 14.77 7.61
N SER A 412 13.78 14.49 6.84
CA SER A 412 14.11 15.28 5.64
C SER A 412 13.02 15.17 4.57
N LEU A 413 12.53 13.96 4.30
CA LEU A 413 11.45 13.70 3.34
C LEU A 413 10.16 14.49 3.66
N MET A 414 9.79 14.58 4.94
CA MET A 414 8.59 15.32 5.38
C MET A 414 8.73 16.86 5.29
N HIS A 415 9.92 17.39 5.03
CA HIS A 415 10.13 18.82 4.78
C HIS A 415 10.13 19.17 3.30
N ILE A 416 10.06 18.17 2.42
CA ILE A 416 9.92 18.40 0.98
C ILE A 416 8.49 18.88 0.68
N PRO A 417 8.31 20.00 -0.03
CA PRO A 417 6.99 20.48 -0.41
C PRO A 417 6.18 19.42 -1.17
N LYS A 418 4.85 19.41 -0.95
CA LYS A 418 3.89 18.47 -1.55
C LYS A 418 4.10 16.98 -1.19
N VAL A 419 5.11 16.63 -0.40
CA VAL A 419 5.23 15.30 0.20
C VAL A 419 4.39 15.25 1.48
N ARG A 420 3.56 14.22 1.59
CA ARG A 420 2.71 13.96 2.76
C ARG A 420 3.04 12.58 3.33
N PHE A 421 2.48 12.26 4.50
CA PHE A 421 2.54 10.90 5.04
C PHE A 421 1.16 10.26 5.05
N GLY A 422 1.12 8.95 4.91
CA GLY A 422 -0.08 8.13 5.10
C GLY A 422 0.11 7.10 6.21
N GLY A 423 -1.01 6.52 6.66
CA GLY A 423 -0.99 5.32 7.51
C GLY A 423 -1.37 4.07 6.71
N MET A 424 -1.58 2.97 7.44
CA MET A 424 -2.03 1.69 6.89
C MET A 424 -3.31 1.83 6.06
N GLN A 425 -4.29 2.66 6.49
CA GLN A 425 -5.54 2.85 5.76
C GLN A 425 -5.34 3.55 4.42
N GLU A 426 -4.46 4.56 4.37
CA GLU A 426 -4.12 5.25 3.13
C GLU A 426 -3.33 4.34 2.18
N LYS A 427 -2.44 3.47 2.69
CA LYS A 427 -1.73 2.48 1.87
C LYS A 427 -2.73 1.49 1.23
N GLN A 428 -3.63 0.93 2.06
CA GLN A 428 -4.69 0.04 1.59
C GLN A 428 -5.62 0.73 0.57
N GLN A 429 -5.92 2.02 0.76
CA GLN A 429 -6.72 2.79 -0.20
C GLN A 429 -6.04 2.84 -1.58
N LEU A 430 -4.74 3.14 -1.64
CA LEU A 430 -4.01 3.24 -2.91
C LEU A 430 -3.93 1.88 -3.63
N GLU A 431 -3.63 0.81 -2.91
CA GLU A 431 -3.61 -0.55 -3.47
C GLU A 431 -5.00 -0.94 -4.01
N PHE A 432 -6.06 -0.64 -3.27
CA PHE A 432 -7.44 -0.85 -3.70
C PHE A 432 -7.83 -0.02 -4.94
N GLU A 433 -7.37 1.24 -5.03
CA GLU A 433 -7.68 2.11 -6.18
C GLU A 433 -7.04 1.61 -7.48
N GLU A 434 -5.83 1.03 -7.41
CA GLU A 434 -5.23 0.27 -8.52
C GLU A 434 -5.94 -1.07 -8.75
N GLY A 435 -6.56 -1.59 -7.70
CA GLY A 435 -7.21 -2.89 -7.64
C GLY A 435 -6.21 -4.03 -7.52
N ARG A 436 -5.16 -3.80 -6.73
CA ARG A 436 -4.28 -4.83 -6.17
C ARG A 436 -4.83 -5.26 -4.80
N PRO A 437 -4.79 -6.55 -4.46
CA PRO A 437 -5.21 -7.04 -3.14
C PRO A 437 -4.20 -6.64 -2.05
N HIS A 438 -4.71 -6.22 -0.89
CA HIS A 438 -3.91 -5.88 0.28
C HIS A 438 -3.67 -7.12 1.15
N PHE A 439 -2.40 -7.47 1.39
CA PHE A 439 -2.05 -8.52 2.34
C PHE A 439 -1.97 -7.95 3.77
N PRO A 440 -2.55 -8.60 4.79
CA PRO A 440 -3.24 -9.90 4.77
C PRO A 440 -4.75 -9.82 4.50
N SER A 441 -5.37 -8.64 4.42
CA SER A 441 -6.84 -8.50 4.48
C SER A 441 -7.60 -9.16 3.34
N ASP A 442 -7.04 -9.18 2.13
CA ASP A 442 -7.72 -9.75 0.95
C ASP A 442 -7.29 -11.20 0.66
N TYR A 443 -6.36 -11.77 1.44
CA TYR A 443 -5.75 -13.08 1.20
C TYR A 443 -6.40 -14.20 2.02
N HIS A 444 -7.73 -14.33 1.91
CA HIS A 444 -8.48 -15.39 2.58
C HIS A 444 -8.06 -16.77 2.05
N GLY A 445 -7.94 -17.76 2.94
CA GLY A 445 -7.40 -19.09 2.61
C GLY A 445 -5.90 -19.23 2.88
N THR A 446 -5.26 -18.14 3.29
CA THR A 446 -3.95 -18.16 3.96
C THR A 446 -4.15 -18.11 5.47
N LEU A 447 -3.21 -18.64 6.26
CA LEU A 447 -3.25 -18.54 7.72
C LEU A 447 -3.38 -17.07 8.17
N ALA A 448 -2.55 -16.20 7.59
CA ALA A 448 -2.52 -14.77 7.88
C ALA A 448 -3.85 -14.06 7.58
N GLY A 449 -4.47 -14.34 6.43
CA GLY A 449 -5.73 -13.73 6.04
C GLY A 449 -6.90 -14.21 6.90
N ASN A 450 -6.94 -15.50 7.22
CA ASN A 450 -7.99 -16.09 8.05
C ASN A 450 -7.94 -15.54 9.49
N GLU A 451 -6.75 -15.43 10.08
CA GLU A 451 -6.57 -14.79 11.39
C GLU A 451 -6.98 -13.31 11.36
N ASN A 452 -6.59 -12.57 10.31
CA ASN A 452 -6.96 -11.18 10.17
C ASN A 452 -8.48 -10.99 10.08
N GLU A 453 -9.18 -11.80 9.29
CA GLU A 453 -10.64 -11.73 9.17
C GLU A 453 -11.34 -12.11 10.47
N LYS A 454 -10.81 -13.09 11.23
CA LYS A 454 -11.33 -13.41 12.56
C LYS A 454 -11.26 -12.21 13.50
N ILE A 455 -10.11 -11.51 13.52
CA ILE A 455 -9.91 -10.34 14.38
C ILE A 455 -10.79 -9.16 13.93
N GLU A 456 -10.89 -8.89 12.63
CA GLU A 456 -11.76 -7.83 12.10
C GLU A 456 -13.25 -8.17 12.31
N GLY A 457 -13.65 -9.43 12.19
CA GLY A 457 -14.99 -9.92 12.50
C GLY A 457 -15.40 -9.68 13.95
N GLN A 458 -14.53 -10.04 14.91
CA GLN A 458 -14.73 -9.75 16.34
C GLN A 458 -14.86 -8.24 16.59
N TYR A 459 -14.06 -7.43 15.90
CA TYR A 459 -14.16 -5.98 15.99
C TYR A 459 -15.52 -5.48 15.46
N ARG A 460 -15.96 -5.93 14.28
CA ARG A 460 -17.27 -5.57 13.69
C ARG A 460 -18.42 -5.99 14.62
N GLU A 461 -18.34 -7.18 15.20
CA GLU A 461 -19.32 -7.68 16.18
C GLU A 461 -19.36 -6.80 17.44
N SER A 462 -18.20 -6.43 17.99
CA SER A 462 -18.11 -5.55 19.16
C SER A 462 -18.72 -4.17 18.87
N VAL A 463 -18.53 -3.64 17.66
CA VAL A 463 -19.10 -2.35 17.22
C VAL A 463 -20.61 -2.46 17.06
N TRP A 464 -21.12 -3.58 16.55
CA TRP A 464 -22.56 -3.82 16.43
C TRP A 464 -23.23 -4.01 17.80
N LYS A 465 -22.61 -4.76 18.72
CA LYS A 465 -23.10 -4.97 20.10
C LYS A 465 -23.17 -3.67 20.92
N LYS A 466 -22.28 -2.71 20.64
CA LYS A 466 -22.30 -1.37 21.27
C LYS A 466 -23.52 -0.53 20.86
N LYS A 467 -24.18 -0.84 19.74
CA LYS A 467 -25.36 -0.11 19.28
C LYS A 467 -26.62 -0.66 19.96
N PRO A 468 -27.56 0.20 20.39
CA PRO A 468 -28.83 -0.27 20.93
C PRO A 468 -29.67 -0.98 19.86
N SER A 469 -30.61 -1.82 20.28
CA SER A 469 -31.39 -2.70 19.39
C SER A 469 -32.07 -1.96 18.22
N SER A 470 -32.60 -0.76 18.45
CA SER A 470 -33.27 0.06 17.42
C SER A 470 -32.32 0.78 16.45
N LYS A 471 -31.01 0.81 16.72
CA LYS A 471 -29.99 1.48 15.87
C LYS A 471 -29.02 0.49 15.23
N ARG A 472 -29.17 -0.80 15.50
CA ARG A 472 -28.37 -1.87 14.89
C ARG A 472 -29.20 -2.57 13.81
N ILE A 473 -28.52 -3.09 12.80
CA ILE A 473 -29.16 -3.79 11.68
C ILE A 473 -29.74 -5.11 12.21
N SER A 474 -30.99 -5.40 11.85
CA SER A 474 -31.66 -6.68 12.10
C SER A 474 -31.49 -7.59 10.90
N TRP A 475 -30.62 -8.58 11.00
CA TRP A 475 -30.33 -9.52 9.90
C TRP A 475 -31.44 -10.54 9.68
N SER A 476 -32.24 -10.85 10.72
CA SER A 476 -33.39 -11.77 10.60
C SER A 476 -34.53 -11.20 9.74
N SER A 477 -34.58 -9.89 9.54
CA SER A 477 -35.60 -9.23 8.70
C SER A 477 -35.17 -9.05 7.24
N VAL A 478 -33.96 -9.47 6.86
CA VAL A 478 -33.51 -9.39 5.46
C VAL A 478 -34.34 -10.37 4.63
N ILE A 479 -34.95 -9.88 3.55
CA ILE A 479 -35.76 -10.70 2.65
C ILE A 479 -34.87 -11.22 1.53
N THR A 480 -34.85 -12.53 1.38
CA THR A 480 -34.17 -13.28 0.31
C THR A 480 -35.14 -14.28 -0.31
N LYS A 481 -34.77 -14.90 -1.44
CA LYS A 481 -35.58 -15.99 -2.03
C LYS A 481 -35.70 -17.20 -1.11
N ASP A 482 -34.70 -17.44 -0.28
CA ASP A 482 -34.69 -18.54 0.69
C ASP A 482 -35.51 -18.20 1.96
N GLY A 483 -36.17 -17.04 1.99
CA GLY A 483 -36.98 -16.56 3.10
C GLY A 483 -36.36 -15.38 3.86
N LYS A 484 -36.73 -15.25 5.13
CA LYS A 484 -36.26 -14.18 6.02
C LYS A 484 -34.97 -14.59 6.73
N GLY A 485 -33.92 -13.79 6.59
CA GLY A 485 -32.63 -14.02 7.22
C GLY A 485 -31.45 -13.61 6.34
N GLU A 486 -30.28 -13.51 6.95
CA GLU A 486 -29.02 -13.27 6.25
C GLU A 486 -28.34 -14.61 5.90
N HIS A 487 -27.79 -14.72 4.70
CA HIS A 487 -27.05 -15.92 4.28
C HIS A 487 -25.68 -15.97 4.99
N GLY A 488 -25.52 -16.88 5.96
CA GLY A 488 -24.28 -17.06 6.73
C GLY A 488 -23.99 -15.93 7.72
N ASN A 489 -22.79 -15.93 8.31
CA ASN A 489 -22.41 -14.95 9.33
C ASN A 489 -22.29 -13.53 8.76
N PRO A 490 -22.95 -12.50 9.35
CA PRO A 490 -22.91 -11.13 8.85
C PRO A 490 -21.58 -10.41 9.11
N PHE A 491 -20.77 -10.87 10.06
CA PHE A 491 -19.56 -10.18 10.50
C PHE A 491 -18.30 -10.61 9.77
N ILE A 492 -18.31 -11.79 9.13
CA ILE A 492 -17.15 -12.36 8.44
C ILE A 492 -17.56 -12.87 7.07
N CYS A 493 -16.57 -13.08 6.20
CA CYS A 493 -16.75 -13.89 4.99
C CYS A 493 -16.88 -15.37 5.39
N ASP A 494 -18.12 -15.83 5.54
CA ASP A 494 -18.45 -17.16 6.08
C ASP A 494 -18.27 -18.27 5.04
N TRP A 495 -17.02 -18.67 4.86
CA TRP A 495 -16.65 -19.77 3.96
C TRP A 495 -17.20 -21.12 4.42
N SER A 496 -17.29 -21.35 5.72
CA SER A 496 -17.89 -22.58 6.28
C SER A 496 -19.34 -22.73 5.85
N TYR A 497 -20.14 -21.65 5.91
CA TYR A 497 -21.51 -21.66 5.38
C TYR A 497 -21.58 -22.05 3.90
N LEU A 498 -20.70 -21.46 3.07
CA LEU A 498 -20.66 -21.73 1.63
C LEU A 498 -20.32 -23.20 1.35
N PHE A 499 -19.29 -23.75 1.99
CA PHE A 499 -18.85 -25.13 1.78
C PHE A 499 -19.79 -26.18 2.40
N LEU A 500 -20.40 -25.90 3.56
CA LEU A 500 -21.39 -26.79 4.17
C LEU A 500 -22.63 -26.94 3.31
N LYS A 501 -23.18 -25.82 2.82
CA LYS A 501 -24.33 -25.83 1.92
C LYS A 501 -24.04 -26.60 0.64
N PHE A 502 -22.83 -26.44 0.12
CA PHE A 502 -22.35 -27.20 -1.01
C PHE A 502 -22.29 -28.72 -0.73
N CYS A 503 -21.76 -29.13 0.42
CA CYS A 503 -21.71 -30.55 0.77
C CYS A 503 -23.12 -31.15 0.90
N LYS A 504 -24.05 -30.41 1.52
CA LYS A 504 -25.45 -30.84 1.66
C LYS A 504 -26.16 -31.02 0.31
N SER A 505 -25.94 -30.11 -0.65
CA SER A 505 -26.61 -30.19 -1.95
C SER A 505 -26.05 -31.29 -2.85
N ASN A 506 -24.77 -31.65 -2.72
CA ASN A 506 -24.14 -32.67 -3.56
C ASN A 506 -24.12 -34.08 -2.94
N PHE A 507 -24.03 -34.20 -1.61
CA PHE A 507 -23.77 -35.48 -0.92
C PHE A 507 -24.85 -35.85 0.12
N GLY A 508 -25.91 -35.05 0.28
CA GLY A 508 -26.99 -35.30 1.24
C GLY A 508 -26.68 -34.87 2.68
N ASN A 509 -27.49 -35.32 3.65
CA ASN A 509 -27.23 -35.07 5.07
C ASN A 509 -25.97 -35.82 5.50
N ILE A 510 -24.92 -35.08 5.80
CA ILE A 510 -23.68 -35.61 6.39
C ILE A 510 -23.80 -35.38 7.90
N ASP A 511 -23.83 -36.47 8.67
CA ASP A 511 -23.95 -36.44 10.15
C ASP A 511 -22.74 -35.77 10.85
N ASP A 512 -21.64 -35.56 10.11
CA ASP A 512 -20.39 -34.94 10.55
C ASP A 512 -20.32 -33.42 10.22
N GLU A 513 -21.36 -32.64 10.54
CA GLU A 513 -21.34 -31.18 10.36
C GLU A 513 -20.16 -30.51 11.10
N SER A 514 -19.72 -31.09 12.21
CA SER A 514 -18.61 -30.62 13.04
C SER A 514 -17.25 -30.70 12.34
N LYS A 515 -17.00 -31.73 11.50
CA LYS A 515 -15.76 -31.88 10.72
C LYS A 515 -15.74 -30.97 9.48
N LEU A 516 -16.89 -30.71 8.87
CA LEU A 516 -17.02 -29.80 7.72
C LEU A 516 -16.92 -28.31 8.10
N LEU A 517 -17.31 -27.95 9.33
CA LEU A 517 -17.08 -26.62 9.90
C LEU A 517 -15.57 -26.29 10.02
N GLN A 518 -14.72 -27.31 10.06
CA GLN A 518 -13.26 -27.26 10.06
C GLN A 518 -12.63 -27.49 8.68
N ALA A 519 -13.41 -27.45 7.59
CA ALA A 519 -12.85 -27.66 6.27
C ALA A 519 -11.88 -26.53 5.90
N ASP A 520 -10.58 -26.82 6.00
CA ASP A 520 -9.52 -25.94 5.53
C ASP A 520 -9.72 -25.65 4.05
N PHE A 521 -9.67 -24.36 3.70
CA PHE A 521 -9.69 -23.92 2.33
C PHE A 521 -8.41 -23.13 2.04
N HIS A 522 -7.95 -23.23 0.79
CA HIS A 522 -6.65 -22.69 0.41
C HIS A 522 -6.77 -21.66 -0.71
N LEU A 523 -5.96 -20.61 -0.62
CA LEU A 523 -5.85 -19.59 -1.64
C LEU A 523 -4.94 -20.06 -2.77
N ILE A 524 -5.44 -20.01 -4.01
CA ILE A 524 -4.66 -20.24 -5.23
C ILE A 524 -4.39 -18.91 -5.93
N SER A 525 -3.20 -18.78 -6.53
CA SER A 525 -2.85 -17.67 -7.41
C SER A 525 -3.67 -17.63 -8.70
N GLY A 526 -4.11 -16.42 -9.10
CA GLY A 526 -5.00 -16.19 -10.24
C GLY A 526 -4.45 -16.70 -11.58
N ILE A 527 -3.14 -16.59 -11.81
CA ILE A 527 -2.44 -17.02 -13.05
C ILE A 527 -2.76 -18.48 -13.41
N ASN A 528 -2.89 -19.36 -12.42
CA ASN A 528 -3.12 -20.78 -12.67
C ASN A 528 -4.59 -21.17 -12.67
N VAL A 529 -5.52 -20.27 -12.33
CA VAL A 529 -6.94 -20.64 -12.18
C VAL A 529 -7.51 -21.19 -13.49
N LYS A 530 -7.22 -20.56 -14.64
CA LYS A 530 -7.69 -21.04 -15.94
C LYS A 530 -7.20 -22.44 -16.27
N ALA A 531 -5.92 -22.72 -16.05
CA ALA A 531 -5.32 -24.03 -16.34
C ALA A 531 -5.74 -25.11 -15.31
N LYS A 532 -6.09 -24.71 -14.08
CA LYS A 532 -6.44 -25.61 -12.98
C LYS A 532 -7.92 -26.00 -12.92
N ILE A 533 -8.80 -25.22 -13.55
CA ILE A 533 -10.25 -25.51 -13.60
C ILE A 533 -10.52 -26.90 -14.22
N ASP A 534 -9.68 -27.35 -15.15
CA ASP A 534 -9.87 -28.60 -15.88
C ASP A 534 -9.33 -29.84 -15.13
N SER A 535 -8.64 -29.67 -14.01
CA SER A 535 -8.01 -30.77 -13.28
C SER A 535 -8.89 -31.27 -12.13
N ASP A 536 -9.17 -32.58 -12.11
CA ASP A 536 -10.05 -33.22 -11.11
C ASP A 536 -9.54 -33.09 -9.67
N LEU A 537 -8.22 -32.94 -9.47
CA LEU A 537 -7.61 -32.68 -8.16
C LEU A 537 -8.15 -31.38 -7.52
N TYR A 538 -8.50 -30.39 -8.34
CA TYR A 538 -9.01 -29.10 -7.87
C TYR A 538 -10.52 -29.11 -7.64
N LYS A 539 -11.22 -30.17 -8.05
CA LYS A 539 -12.67 -30.35 -7.81
C LYS A 539 -12.95 -30.99 -6.44
N SER A 540 -12.00 -31.72 -5.86
CA SER A 540 -12.15 -32.38 -4.55
C SER A 540 -11.73 -31.52 -3.36
N LEU A 541 -11.01 -30.42 -3.58
CA LEU A 541 -10.45 -29.56 -2.53
C LEU A 541 -11.13 -28.20 -2.51
N ASN A 542 -11.28 -27.63 -1.31
CA ASN A 542 -11.85 -26.30 -1.11
C ASN A 542 -10.82 -25.22 -1.46
N PHE A 543 -10.84 -24.77 -2.71
CA PHE A 543 -9.97 -23.70 -3.16
C PHE A 543 -10.72 -22.40 -3.41
N VAL A 544 -10.06 -21.30 -3.07
CA VAL A 544 -10.52 -19.94 -3.34
C VAL A 544 -9.46 -19.18 -4.15
N PHE A 545 -9.90 -18.15 -4.87
CA PHE A 545 -9.01 -17.25 -5.61
C PHE A 545 -9.54 -15.82 -5.54
N ILE A 546 -8.61 -14.85 -5.63
CA ILE A 546 -8.93 -13.43 -5.55
C ILE A 546 -9.46 -12.93 -6.90
N VAL A 547 -10.49 -12.10 -6.85
CA VAL A 547 -11.15 -11.48 -8.00
C VAL A 547 -11.31 -9.98 -7.82
N LYS A 548 -11.30 -9.28 -8.95
CA LYS A 548 -11.66 -7.87 -9.04
C LYS A 548 -13.09 -7.74 -9.51
N ILE A 549 -13.92 -7.06 -8.75
CA ILE A 549 -15.33 -6.84 -9.04
C ILE A 549 -15.55 -5.37 -9.38
N THR A 550 -16.25 -5.10 -10.47
CA THR A 550 -16.56 -3.76 -10.95
C THR A 550 -18.07 -3.62 -11.07
N MET A 551 -18.65 -2.70 -10.30
CA MET A 551 -20.09 -2.45 -10.33
C MET A 551 -20.47 -1.81 -11.66
N LEU A 552 -21.54 -2.32 -12.29
CA LEU A 552 -22.03 -1.79 -13.58
C LEU A 552 -23.06 -0.68 -13.39
N ARG A 553 -23.81 -0.71 -12.30
CA ARG A 553 -24.79 0.32 -11.91
C ARG A 553 -24.43 0.94 -10.55
N ARG A 554 -25.25 1.88 -10.11
CA ARG A 554 -25.12 2.55 -8.82
C ARG A 554 -25.26 1.53 -7.68
N GLY A 555 -24.21 1.40 -6.88
CA GLY A 555 -24.18 0.57 -5.68
C GLY A 555 -22.75 0.52 -5.16
N ASN A 556 -22.55 0.65 -3.85
CA ASN A 556 -21.22 0.57 -3.25
C ASN A 556 -21.11 -0.76 -2.48
N PRO A 557 -20.28 -1.72 -2.93
CA PRO A 557 -20.10 -2.97 -2.21
C PRO A 557 -19.40 -2.68 -0.88
N SER A 558 -19.89 -3.27 0.20
CA SER A 558 -19.24 -3.23 1.51
C SER A 558 -18.35 -4.46 1.72
N CYS A 559 -17.47 -4.41 2.71
CA CYS A 559 -16.82 -5.64 3.20
C CYS A 559 -17.86 -6.69 3.63
N CYS A 560 -17.52 -7.97 3.48
CA CYS A 560 -18.38 -9.13 3.74
C CYS A 560 -19.66 -9.20 2.88
N ALA A 561 -19.77 -8.40 1.81
CA ALA A 561 -20.87 -8.51 0.85
C ALA A 561 -20.84 -9.89 0.18
N ARG A 562 -22.01 -10.46 -0.09
CA ARG A 562 -22.17 -11.75 -0.75
C ARG A 562 -22.18 -11.56 -2.26
N VAL A 563 -21.54 -12.49 -2.97
CA VAL A 563 -21.49 -12.49 -4.43
C VAL A 563 -22.11 -13.76 -4.97
N TYR A 564 -23.04 -13.63 -5.89
CA TYR A 564 -23.84 -14.71 -6.46
C TYR A 564 -23.62 -14.84 -7.97
N SER A 565 -23.78 -16.05 -8.50
CA SER A 565 -23.95 -16.29 -9.93
C SER A 565 -25.32 -15.80 -10.38
N ILE A 566 -25.42 -15.47 -11.66
CA ILE A 566 -26.70 -15.20 -12.30
C ILE A 566 -27.35 -16.57 -12.58
N PRO A 567 -28.55 -16.86 -12.03
CA PRO A 567 -29.28 -18.08 -12.37
C PRO A 567 -29.62 -18.08 -13.87
N PRO A 568 -29.50 -19.21 -14.58
CA PRO A 568 -29.76 -19.26 -16.03
C PRO A 568 -31.20 -18.84 -16.38
N GLU A 569 -32.17 -19.21 -15.52
CA GLU A 569 -33.59 -18.84 -15.64
C GLU A 569 -33.83 -17.33 -15.58
N GLU A 570 -32.94 -16.56 -14.95
CA GLU A 570 -33.10 -15.12 -14.73
C GLU A 570 -32.19 -14.28 -15.62
N LYS A 571 -31.44 -14.91 -16.52
CA LYS A 571 -30.44 -14.23 -17.32
C LYS A 571 -31.04 -13.06 -18.11
N GLU A 572 -32.18 -13.26 -18.74
CA GLU A 572 -32.90 -12.22 -19.48
C GLU A 572 -33.32 -11.05 -18.59
N ILE A 573 -33.81 -11.33 -17.38
CA ILE A 573 -34.21 -10.30 -16.40
C ILE A 573 -33.00 -9.43 -16.03
N TRP A 574 -31.86 -10.07 -15.75
CA TRP A 574 -30.63 -9.36 -15.39
C TRP A 574 -30.00 -8.62 -16.56
N GLU A 575 -30.11 -9.13 -17.79
CA GLU A 575 -29.70 -8.45 -19.01
C GLU A 575 -30.56 -7.20 -19.29
N CYS A 576 -31.89 -7.30 -19.15
CA CYS A 576 -32.79 -6.15 -19.25
C CYS A 576 -32.49 -5.11 -18.17
N PHE A 577 -32.27 -5.56 -16.93
CA PHE A 577 -31.93 -4.70 -15.81
C PHE A 577 -30.60 -3.96 -16.02
N TYR A 578 -29.62 -4.61 -16.66
CA TYR A 578 -28.34 -4.02 -17.04
C TYR A 578 -28.47 -3.01 -18.18
N LYS A 579 -29.20 -3.35 -19.26
CA LYS A 579 -29.38 -2.50 -20.44
C LYS A 579 -30.20 -1.23 -20.18
N GLY A 580 -30.80 -1.10 -18.99
CA GLY A 580 -31.56 0.09 -18.60
C GLY A 580 -32.87 0.26 -19.38
N MET A 581 -33.34 -0.82 -20.02
CA MET A 581 -34.71 -0.87 -20.52
C MET A 581 -35.66 -0.69 -19.34
N ARG A 582 -36.75 0.06 -19.53
CA ARG A 582 -37.82 0.29 -18.55
C ARG A 582 -38.42 -1.06 -18.11
N CYS A 583 -37.75 -1.73 -17.19
CA CYS A 583 -38.40 -2.69 -16.31
C CYS A 583 -39.26 -1.82 -15.41
N ASP A 584 -40.56 -2.13 -15.27
CA ASP A 584 -41.45 -1.43 -14.34
C ASP A 584 -40.70 -1.19 -13.02
N ASP A 585 -40.71 0.05 -12.52
CA ASP A 585 -40.02 0.44 -11.28
C ASP A 585 -40.43 -0.44 -10.07
N ASN A 586 -41.48 -1.24 -10.21
CA ASN A 586 -42.02 -2.20 -9.24
C ASN A 586 -41.40 -3.61 -9.27
N LYS A 587 -40.52 -3.97 -10.22
CA LYS A 587 -39.91 -5.32 -10.32
C LYS A 587 -38.39 -5.27 -10.17
N TYR A 588 -37.90 -4.84 -9.02
CA TYR A 588 -36.49 -5.02 -8.68
C TYR A 588 -36.19 -6.51 -8.40
N PRO A 589 -35.20 -7.13 -9.05
CA PRO A 589 -34.95 -8.56 -8.88
C PRO A 589 -34.58 -8.88 -7.43
N LEU A 590 -35.15 -9.96 -6.90
CA LEU A 590 -34.83 -10.44 -5.56
C LEU A 590 -33.42 -11.05 -5.52
N CYS A 591 -32.84 -11.11 -4.33
CA CYS A 591 -31.57 -11.79 -4.11
C CYS A 591 -31.65 -13.24 -4.60
N PRO A 592 -30.69 -13.72 -5.41
CA PRO A 592 -30.59 -15.13 -5.76
C PRO A 592 -30.56 -16.03 -4.52
N SER A 593 -30.99 -17.28 -4.71
CA SER A 593 -30.89 -18.31 -3.67
C SER A 593 -29.43 -18.50 -3.21
N SER A 594 -29.25 -18.91 -1.96
CA SER A 594 -27.94 -19.23 -1.39
C SER A 594 -27.17 -20.31 -2.16
N ASP A 595 -27.83 -21.15 -2.96
CA ASP A 595 -27.17 -22.13 -3.82
C ASP A 595 -26.29 -21.48 -4.90
N ASN A 596 -26.64 -20.27 -5.33
CA ASN A 596 -25.89 -19.46 -6.29
C ASN A 596 -24.76 -18.65 -5.65
N LEU A 597 -24.49 -18.80 -4.34
CA LEU A 597 -23.42 -18.07 -3.68
C LEU A 597 -22.03 -18.54 -4.19
N LEU A 598 -21.27 -17.61 -4.76
CA LEU A 598 -19.92 -17.85 -5.32
C LEU A 598 -18.81 -17.53 -4.32
N GLY A 599 -19.02 -16.51 -3.49
CA GLY A 599 -18.02 -16.03 -2.55
C GLY A 599 -18.37 -14.68 -1.94
N PHE A 600 -17.33 -13.95 -1.52
CA PHE A 600 -17.49 -12.77 -0.68
C PHE A 600 -16.58 -11.62 -1.13
N VAL A 601 -17.03 -10.40 -0.90
CA VAL A 601 -16.22 -9.18 -1.02
C VAL A 601 -15.40 -8.99 0.25
N THR A 602 -14.09 -8.88 0.11
CA THR A 602 -13.16 -8.59 1.21
C THR A 602 -13.07 -7.07 1.42
N THR A 603 -12.71 -6.35 0.35
CA THR A 603 -12.56 -4.89 0.33
C THR A 603 -13.44 -4.29 -0.75
N GLY A 604 -14.47 -3.52 -0.36
CA GLY A 604 -15.37 -2.83 -1.29
C GLY A 604 -15.47 -1.35 -0.96
N ASN A 605 -15.34 -0.49 -1.99
CA ASN A 605 -15.54 0.94 -1.85
C ASN A 605 -15.72 1.65 -3.21
N PHE A 606 -16.03 2.95 -3.16
CA PHE A 606 -15.98 3.80 -4.34
C PHE A 606 -14.52 4.07 -4.73
N ASN A 607 -14.14 3.68 -5.95
CA ASN A 607 -12.81 3.86 -6.48
C ASN A 607 -12.70 5.22 -7.18
N LEU A 608 -11.95 6.13 -6.56
CA LEU A 608 -11.77 7.50 -7.06
C LEU A 608 -11.01 7.54 -8.39
N LYS A 609 -10.09 6.61 -8.63
CA LYS A 609 -9.33 6.51 -9.88
C LYS A 609 -10.21 6.09 -11.06
N ARG A 610 -11.16 5.17 -10.82
CA ARG A 610 -12.05 4.64 -11.86
C ARG A 610 -13.37 5.41 -12.01
N GLY A 611 -13.71 6.29 -11.07
CA GLY A 611 -14.98 7.03 -11.08
C GLY A 611 -16.23 6.16 -10.86
N ARG A 612 -16.06 4.92 -10.37
CA ARG A 612 -17.15 3.97 -10.09
C ARG A 612 -16.81 3.08 -8.92
N ALA A 613 -17.81 2.40 -8.37
CA ALA A 613 -17.62 1.44 -7.29
C ALA A 613 -16.91 0.17 -7.78
N THR A 614 -15.91 -0.26 -7.03
CA THR A 614 -15.21 -1.53 -7.25
C THR A 614 -15.09 -2.30 -5.95
N ALA A 615 -14.75 -3.57 -6.07
CA ALA A 615 -14.49 -4.45 -4.95
C ALA A 615 -13.35 -5.41 -5.30
N ILE A 616 -12.64 -5.85 -4.26
CA ILE A 616 -11.79 -7.03 -4.26
C ILE A 616 -12.57 -8.07 -3.47
N GLY A 617 -12.64 -9.28 -4.00
CA GLY A 617 -13.33 -10.39 -3.37
C GLY A 617 -12.56 -11.67 -3.58
N CYS A 618 -13.06 -12.73 -2.96
CA CYS A 618 -12.57 -14.09 -3.15
C CYS A 618 -13.75 -14.95 -3.58
N PHE A 619 -13.54 -15.82 -4.56
CA PHE A 619 -14.54 -16.78 -5.07
C PHE A 619 -14.07 -18.22 -4.86
N SER A 620 -15.03 -19.14 -4.71
CA SER A 620 -14.78 -20.57 -4.72
C SER A 620 -14.48 -21.06 -6.14
N LEU A 621 -13.37 -21.78 -6.30
CA LEU A 621 -12.93 -22.36 -7.57
C LEU A 621 -13.95 -23.38 -8.11
N TYR A 622 -14.46 -24.23 -7.23
CA TYR A 622 -15.43 -25.24 -7.61
C TYR A 622 -16.72 -24.62 -8.16
N LYS A 623 -17.28 -23.63 -7.44
CA LYS A 623 -18.53 -22.97 -7.87
C LYS A 623 -18.36 -22.25 -9.20
N ILE A 624 -17.19 -21.63 -9.44
CA ILE A 624 -16.96 -20.93 -10.71
C ILE A 624 -16.77 -21.87 -11.89
N SER A 625 -16.23 -23.08 -11.69
CA SER A 625 -16.03 -24.06 -12.77
C SER A 625 -17.36 -24.43 -13.45
N LYS A 626 -18.42 -24.61 -12.66
CA LYS A 626 -19.78 -24.85 -13.17
C LYS A 626 -20.29 -23.65 -13.98
N VAL A 627 -20.11 -22.44 -13.45
CA VAL A 627 -20.60 -21.21 -14.10
C VAL A 627 -19.86 -20.89 -15.39
N LEU A 628 -18.55 -21.12 -15.46
CA LEU A 628 -17.72 -20.86 -16.64
C LEU A 628 -17.98 -21.87 -17.76
N ALA A 629 -18.38 -23.10 -17.44
CA ALA A 629 -18.86 -24.06 -18.44
C ALA A 629 -20.11 -23.53 -19.16
N ASP A 630 -21.00 -22.87 -18.40
CA ASP A 630 -22.30 -22.43 -18.90
C ASP A 630 -22.30 -21.01 -19.50
N ASN A 631 -21.39 -20.12 -19.06
CA ASN A 631 -21.39 -18.70 -19.45
C ASN A 631 -20.02 -18.19 -19.91
N LYS A 632 -19.96 -17.67 -21.14
CA LYS A 632 -18.79 -16.94 -21.68
C LYS A 632 -18.58 -15.57 -21.02
N GLU A 633 -19.61 -15.00 -20.41
CA GLU A 633 -19.58 -13.65 -19.83
C GLU A 633 -19.45 -13.67 -18.30
N LYS A 634 -18.50 -12.88 -17.76
CA LYS A 634 -18.15 -12.84 -16.34
C LYS A 634 -19.00 -11.86 -15.52
N TYR A 635 -20.31 -12.08 -15.50
CA TYR A 635 -21.21 -11.30 -14.66
C TYR A 635 -21.47 -11.97 -13.31
N CYS A 636 -21.72 -11.16 -12.30
CA CYS A 636 -22.12 -11.61 -10.97
C CYS A 636 -23.07 -10.60 -10.31
N ILE A 637 -23.75 -11.05 -9.26
CA ILE A 637 -24.68 -10.24 -8.48
C ILE A 637 -24.07 -10.00 -7.10
N VAL A 638 -24.03 -8.76 -6.64
CA VAL A 638 -23.45 -8.37 -5.35
C VAL A 638 -24.54 -7.87 -4.41
N ARG A 639 -24.58 -8.40 -3.19
CA ARG A 639 -25.48 -8.00 -2.11
C ARG A 639 -24.71 -7.60 -0.87
N ASN A 640 -24.97 -6.39 -0.35
CA ASN A 640 -24.43 -5.99 0.94
C ASN A 640 -25.12 -6.69 2.11
N VAL A 641 -24.38 -6.89 3.19
CA VAL A 641 -24.91 -7.47 4.44
C VAL A 641 -26.01 -6.58 5.00
N GLY A 642 -27.14 -7.16 5.39
CA GLY A 642 -28.28 -6.41 5.90
C GLY A 642 -29.10 -5.66 4.85
N SER A 643 -28.76 -5.78 3.57
CA SER A 643 -29.54 -5.22 2.46
C SER A 643 -30.23 -6.34 1.68
N SER A 644 -31.48 -6.09 1.28
CA SER A 644 -32.20 -6.91 0.28
C SER A 644 -31.89 -6.49 -1.17
N THR A 645 -31.30 -5.31 -1.36
CA THR A 645 -30.96 -4.80 -2.70
C THR A 645 -29.70 -5.47 -3.25
N VAL A 646 -29.76 -5.81 -4.54
CA VAL A 646 -28.77 -6.60 -5.27
C VAL A 646 -28.36 -5.89 -6.55
N ASN A 647 -27.06 -5.77 -6.76
CA ASN A 647 -26.53 -5.01 -7.89
C ASN A 647 -25.72 -5.91 -8.81
N ILE A 648 -25.90 -5.74 -10.12
CA ILE A 648 -25.11 -6.45 -11.11
C ILE A 648 -23.70 -5.84 -11.22
N ALA A 649 -22.71 -6.72 -11.29
CA ALA A 649 -21.30 -6.41 -11.41
C ALA A 649 -20.63 -7.32 -12.44
N LYS A 650 -19.47 -6.88 -12.94
CA LYS A 650 -18.55 -7.70 -13.73
C LYS A 650 -17.37 -8.08 -12.86
N TRP A 651 -16.86 -9.29 -12.99
CA TRP A 651 -15.67 -9.73 -12.29
C TRP A 651 -14.56 -10.16 -13.26
N ASP A 652 -13.31 -9.92 -12.86
CA ASP A 652 -12.11 -10.29 -13.60
C ASP A 652 -11.12 -10.99 -12.64
N PHE A 653 -10.26 -11.84 -13.19
CA PHE A 653 -9.16 -12.43 -12.42
C PHE A 653 -8.15 -11.35 -12.08
N ILE A 654 -7.52 -11.48 -10.90
CA ILE A 654 -6.31 -10.74 -10.57
C ILE A 654 -5.16 -11.70 -10.84
N ASP A 655 -4.27 -11.30 -11.75
CA ASP A 655 -3.07 -12.07 -12.08
C ASP A 655 -2.08 -12.07 -10.91
#